data_AF-I3Z085-F1
#
_entry.id   AF-I3Z085-F1
#
_cell.length_a   1.000
_cell.length_b   1.000
_cell.length_c   1.000
_cell.angle_alpha   90.00
_cell.angle_beta   90.00
_cell.angle_gamma   90.00
#
_symmetry.space_group_name_H-M   'P 1'
#
loop_
_entity.id
_entity.type
_entity.pdbx_description
1 polymer ?
#
loop_
_entity_poly.entity_id
_entity_poly.type
_entity_poly.pdbx_seq_one_letter_code
_entity_poly.pdbx_strand_id
1 'polypeptide(L)'
;MRKITLLLACFIGFSGVMTAQNAQTSSDVDGLLNRLSQIGTNAGDVSAYFTSEEQATLRSYFVSNQTVVLPAAYYNANLANVVGETTGVSSNSEISLDLNAKVPFTGTYYYRSPNALVYDNGPYFNIPGPPPVSQLQDASLLMSLYGFGAQFTADNRMADDFTLTADYDITSVDVYAYQTGATPPSITALYVQVWDGDPSGGGASVIWGDLVTNVLDNVADSGALRQLESAPGDTSRKIQTATANTTGLSLTAGTYWIEYTFEGSGASGPWAPPIVITGTATTGNALQYTGASGLYNPAIDTGSGTPQGMPFVLFGDIVGGGPGDPAVAFGANNTTSSLITFDPADPAAFTTLGTSPAPVFENAGAVDPNDDTTAYVLDSGGLFYSVDLTTGVYTNLGTILAPGGNQWSGAEFDPISGTLYAISVNGALTATTLSTIDIGALTATTIGLTGMAGGISLMIDANGDGYSHDIADDNFYYVDLASGTASPIGPLGFDANFGQGGTFIDGDPGFVYLSAFDSGSFQSQWRRVDVLTGSSTVIGLFNGGADQVGWSSAKGSLAVGIAENALEGFSYAPNPTSGVLSLKSINNIDTVAIYNMLGQNVMSSKIGATTSDLDISSLKTGTYIMQVTVGGQTAAFRVLKN
;
A
#
# COMPACT_ATOMS: atom_id res chain seq x y z
N MET A 1 20.89 -7.30 -75.25
CA MET A 1 21.94 -6.65 -74.43
C MET A 1 21.65 -5.17 -74.32
N ARG A 2 21.58 -4.68 -73.07
CA ARG A 2 21.91 -3.32 -72.59
C ARG A 2 20.93 -2.14 -72.79
N LYS A 3 20.45 -1.71 -71.60
CA LYS A 3 20.33 -0.35 -71.04
C LYS A 3 19.25 0.59 -71.58
N ILE A 4 18.26 0.90 -70.74
CA ILE A 4 17.74 2.27 -70.56
C ILE A 4 17.48 2.49 -69.06
N THR A 5 18.12 3.53 -68.52
CA THR A 5 17.77 4.17 -67.26
C THR A 5 17.11 5.49 -67.62
N LEU A 6 15.88 5.75 -67.16
CA LEU A 6 15.45 7.12 -66.84
C LEU A 6 14.32 7.08 -65.82
N LEU A 7 14.55 7.82 -64.74
CA LEU A 7 13.68 8.03 -63.59
C LEU A 7 12.69 9.17 -63.92
N LEU A 8 11.40 9.00 -63.63
CA LEU A 8 10.51 10.12 -63.30
C LEU A 8 9.43 9.65 -62.33
N ALA A 9 9.33 10.38 -61.21
CA ALA A 9 8.40 10.15 -60.12
C ALA A 9 6.98 10.63 -60.46
N CYS A 10 5.97 9.84 -60.04
CA CYS A 10 4.90 10.24 -59.10
C CYS A 10 3.67 9.31 -59.23
N PHE A 11 3.33 8.68 -58.11
CA PHE A 11 1.99 8.36 -57.60
C PHE A 11 0.88 8.01 -58.60
N ILE A 12 0.41 6.76 -58.56
CA ILE A 12 -0.82 6.33 -57.87
C ILE A 12 -0.88 4.81 -58.06
N GLY A 13 -0.44 4.06 -57.04
CA GLY A 13 -0.62 2.62 -56.95
C GLY A 13 -1.57 2.35 -55.80
N PHE A 14 -2.82 2.03 -56.14
CA PHE A 14 -3.83 1.50 -55.23
C PHE A 14 -3.25 0.30 -54.46
N SER A 15 -2.81 0.50 -53.22
CA SER A 15 -2.81 -0.56 -52.22
C SER A 15 -4.16 -0.50 -51.54
N GLY A 16 -5.03 -1.44 -51.91
CA GLY A 16 -6.33 -1.61 -51.31
C GLY A 16 -6.20 -1.63 -49.79
N VAL A 17 -6.95 -0.75 -49.14
CA VAL A 17 -7.31 -0.85 -47.74
C VAL A 17 -7.99 -2.21 -47.58
N MET A 18 -7.33 -3.18 -46.96
CA MET A 18 -8.05 -4.31 -46.39
C MET A 18 -8.75 -3.80 -45.14
N THR A 19 -9.99 -3.36 -45.34
CA THR A 19 -10.96 -3.20 -44.27
C THR A 19 -11.08 -4.52 -43.54
N ALA A 20 -10.89 -4.46 -42.22
CA ALA A 20 -11.23 -5.52 -41.29
C ALA A 20 -12.68 -5.99 -41.53
N GLN A 21 -12.91 -7.29 -41.27
CA GLN A 21 -14.18 -8.01 -41.39
C GLN A 21 -14.69 -8.30 -42.81
N ASN A 22 -14.13 -9.33 -43.47
CA ASN A 22 -14.86 -10.59 -43.69
C ASN A 22 -14.10 -11.57 -44.60
N ALA A 23 -13.75 -12.74 -44.06
CA ALA A 23 -13.79 -14.03 -44.76
C ALA A 23 -13.84 -15.11 -43.65
N GLN A 24 -15.00 -15.75 -43.49
CA GLN A 24 -15.26 -16.73 -42.44
C GLN A 24 -14.18 -17.81 -42.33
N THR A 25 -13.63 -17.99 -41.14
CA THR A 25 -13.18 -19.30 -40.63
C THR A 25 -13.39 -19.32 -39.12
N SER A 26 -14.65 -19.54 -38.72
CA SER A 26 -15.10 -19.86 -37.37
C SER A 26 -14.86 -18.83 -36.24
N SER A 27 -15.95 -18.45 -35.56
CA SER A 27 -15.89 -17.76 -34.26
C SER A 27 -15.86 -18.74 -33.08
N ASP A 28 -15.74 -20.04 -33.35
CA ASP A 28 -15.46 -21.01 -32.31
C ASP A 28 -14.01 -20.87 -31.82
N VAL A 29 -13.78 -21.43 -30.64
CA VAL A 29 -12.51 -21.35 -29.93
C VAL A 29 -11.33 -21.84 -30.78
N ASP A 30 -11.50 -22.93 -31.54
CA ASP A 30 -10.41 -23.53 -32.34
C ASP A 30 -10.02 -22.64 -33.54
N GLY A 31 -11.00 -21.97 -34.16
CA GLY A 31 -10.77 -20.97 -35.20
C GLY A 31 -10.01 -19.75 -34.67
N LEU A 32 -10.37 -19.28 -33.48
CA LEU A 32 -9.74 -18.13 -32.85
C LEU A 32 -8.30 -18.42 -32.40
N LEU A 33 -8.02 -19.63 -31.90
CA LEU A 33 -6.66 -20.04 -31.49
C LEU A 33 -5.71 -20.17 -32.68
N ASN A 34 -6.19 -20.71 -33.79
CA ASN A 34 -5.40 -20.74 -35.02
C ASN A 34 -5.06 -19.31 -35.50
N ARG A 35 -6.01 -18.38 -35.45
CA ARG A 35 -5.75 -16.96 -35.77
C ARG A 35 -4.75 -16.33 -34.82
N LEU A 36 -4.86 -16.60 -33.51
CA LEU A 36 -3.90 -16.10 -32.52
C LEU A 36 -2.49 -16.62 -32.76
N SER A 37 -2.34 -17.90 -33.12
CA SER A 37 -1.04 -18.51 -33.42
C SER A 37 -0.35 -17.91 -34.66
N GLN A 38 -1.10 -17.26 -35.56
CA GLN A 38 -0.58 -16.64 -36.78
C GLN A 38 -0.11 -15.19 -36.59
N ILE A 39 -0.40 -14.55 -35.45
CA ILE A 39 -0.03 -13.14 -35.17
C ILE A 39 1.47 -12.99 -34.82
N GLY A 40 2.09 -14.05 -34.26
CA GLY A 40 3.50 -14.06 -33.86
C GLY A 40 3.83 -13.09 -32.71
N THR A 41 5.12 -12.74 -32.53
CA THR A 41 5.63 -11.85 -31.46
C THR A 41 5.60 -10.36 -31.83
N ASN A 42 4.71 -9.93 -32.71
CA ASN A 42 4.66 -8.54 -33.16
C ASN A 42 4.02 -7.64 -32.09
N ALA A 43 4.64 -6.50 -31.79
CA ALA A 43 4.09 -5.51 -30.86
C ALA A 43 2.90 -4.75 -31.47
N GLY A 44 1.77 -4.74 -30.76
CA GLY A 44 0.53 -4.05 -31.14
C GLY A 44 -0.66 -4.45 -30.25
N ASP A 45 -1.75 -3.70 -30.33
CA ASP A 45 -2.97 -3.95 -29.53
C ASP A 45 -3.78 -5.12 -30.13
N VAL A 46 -4.19 -6.06 -29.27
CA VAL A 46 -4.98 -7.26 -29.62
C VAL A 46 -6.33 -6.88 -30.25
N SER A 47 -6.83 -5.68 -29.94
CA SER A 47 -8.03 -5.07 -30.52
C SER A 47 -7.95 -4.85 -32.03
N ALA A 48 -6.75 -4.84 -32.61
CA ALA A 48 -6.55 -4.75 -34.05
C ALA A 48 -6.84 -6.08 -34.78
N TYR A 49 -6.84 -7.22 -34.08
CA TYR A 49 -6.92 -8.56 -34.67
C TYR A 49 -8.17 -9.35 -34.29
N PHE A 50 -8.81 -8.99 -33.18
CA PHE A 50 -9.99 -9.67 -32.63
C PHE A 50 -11.04 -8.66 -32.15
N THR A 51 -12.31 -8.95 -32.42
CA THR A 51 -13.42 -8.16 -31.85
C THR A 51 -13.52 -8.36 -30.33
N SER A 52 -14.25 -7.48 -29.65
CA SER A 52 -14.46 -7.60 -28.20
C SER A 52 -15.10 -8.94 -27.80
N GLU A 53 -16.05 -9.48 -28.59
CA GLU A 53 -16.63 -10.80 -28.33
C GLU A 53 -15.64 -11.96 -28.59
N GLU A 54 -14.82 -11.87 -29.63
CA GLU A 54 -13.79 -12.88 -29.93
C GLU A 54 -12.70 -12.90 -28.87
N GLN A 55 -12.29 -11.73 -28.38
CA GLN A 55 -11.36 -11.62 -27.27
C GLN A 55 -11.95 -12.17 -25.97
N ALA A 56 -13.24 -11.94 -25.70
CA ALA A 56 -13.91 -12.54 -24.55
C ALA A 56 -13.94 -14.07 -24.66
N THR A 57 -14.13 -14.61 -25.86
CA THR A 57 -14.12 -16.05 -26.14
C THR A 57 -12.72 -16.66 -25.98
N LEU A 58 -11.67 -16.02 -26.51
CA LEU A 58 -10.27 -16.43 -26.32
C LEU A 58 -9.85 -16.33 -24.85
N ARG A 59 -10.22 -15.25 -24.15
CA ARG A 59 -10.00 -15.11 -22.71
C ARG A 59 -10.68 -16.24 -21.95
N SER A 60 -11.94 -16.53 -22.25
CA SER A 60 -12.68 -17.63 -21.60
C SER A 60 -12.01 -18.99 -21.82
N TYR A 61 -11.48 -19.26 -23.01
CA TYR A 61 -10.75 -20.50 -23.30
C TYR A 61 -9.41 -20.63 -22.56
N PHE A 62 -8.61 -19.56 -22.52
CA PHE A 62 -7.33 -19.60 -21.80
C PHE A 62 -7.53 -19.64 -20.28
N VAL A 63 -8.60 -19.03 -19.79
CA VAL A 63 -9.03 -19.10 -18.38
C VAL A 63 -9.55 -20.50 -18.05
N SER A 64 -10.37 -21.14 -18.91
CA SER A 64 -10.89 -22.49 -18.64
C SER A 64 -9.83 -23.60 -18.62
N ASN A 65 -8.69 -23.37 -19.28
CA ASN A 65 -7.56 -24.31 -19.32
C ASN A 65 -6.45 -23.99 -18.30
N GLN A 66 -6.64 -22.96 -17.46
CA GLN A 66 -5.83 -22.79 -16.25
C GLN A 66 -6.47 -23.61 -15.13
N THR A 67 -5.88 -24.77 -14.82
CA THR A 67 -6.22 -25.52 -13.61
C THR A 67 -5.82 -24.70 -12.39
N VAL A 68 -6.76 -23.96 -11.82
CA VAL A 68 -6.73 -23.48 -10.44
C VAL A 68 -7.63 -24.41 -9.63
N VAL A 69 -7.03 -25.17 -8.72
CA VAL A 69 -7.78 -25.98 -7.76
C VAL A 69 -8.31 -25.03 -6.69
N LEU A 70 -9.63 -24.89 -6.60
CA LEU A 70 -10.27 -24.04 -5.59
C LEU A 70 -10.30 -24.76 -4.22
N PRO A 71 -10.38 -24.02 -3.10
CA PRO A 71 -10.60 -24.58 -1.76
C PRO A 71 -11.93 -25.34 -1.64
N ALA A 72 -12.02 -26.24 -0.65
CA ALA A 72 -13.14 -27.16 -0.43
C ALA A 72 -14.52 -26.48 -0.24
N ALA A 73 -14.55 -25.22 0.21
CA ALA A 73 -15.77 -24.45 0.47
C ALA A 73 -16.66 -24.23 -0.77
N TYR A 74 -16.09 -24.29 -1.97
CA TYR A 74 -16.82 -24.11 -3.24
C TYR A 74 -17.45 -25.41 -3.78
N TYR A 75 -17.20 -26.55 -3.15
CA TYR A 75 -17.62 -27.87 -3.66
C TYR A 75 -18.84 -28.47 -2.94
N ASN A 76 -19.43 -27.80 -1.94
CA ASN A 76 -20.56 -28.36 -1.19
C ASN A 76 -21.91 -27.84 -1.67
N ALA A 77 -22.63 -28.70 -2.41
CA ALA A 77 -23.98 -28.48 -2.92
C ALA A 77 -25.11 -28.61 -1.87
N ASN A 78 -24.83 -28.37 -0.58
CA ASN A 78 -25.86 -28.36 0.47
C ASN A 78 -26.12 -26.92 0.94
N LEU A 79 -26.84 -26.16 0.12
CA LEU A 79 -27.36 -24.80 0.44
C LEU A 79 -28.45 -24.79 1.53
N ALA A 80 -28.44 -25.77 2.44
CA ALA A 80 -29.42 -25.86 3.51
C ALA A 80 -28.82 -25.27 4.79
N ASN A 81 -29.42 -24.16 5.24
CA ASN A 81 -29.26 -23.54 6.58
C ASN A 81 -28.51 -22.19 6.63
N VAL A 82 -28.63 -21.33 5.60
CA VAL A 82 -28.42 -19.89 5.82
C VAL A 82 -29.60 -19.37 6.66
N VAL A 83 -29.32 -18.95 7.89
CA VAL A 83 -30.34 -18.37 8.79
C VAL A 83 -30.22 -16.85 8.67
N GLY A 84 -31.17 -16.22 8.00
CA GLY A 84 -31.23 -14.76 7.88
C GLY A 84 -32.65 -14.23 7.82
N GLU A 85 -32.80 -12.92 7.96
CA GLU A 85 -34.11 -12.26 7.97
C GLU A 85 -34.59 -12.04 6.53
N THR A 86 -35.41 -12.96 6.01
CA THR A 86 -36.02 -12.86 4.66
C THR A 86 -37.27 -11.99 4.65
N THR A 87 -37.48 -11.22 3.58
CA THR A 87 -38.60 -10.28 3.38
C THR A 87 -39.96 -10.90 3.04
N GLY A 88 -40.08 -12.23 2.98
CA GLY A 88 -41.36 -12.90 2.75
C GLY A 88 -41.76 -13.12 1.28
N VAL A 89 -40.82 -13.51 0.42
CA VAL A 89 -41.13 -14.11 -0.89
C VAL A 89 -40.43 -15.46 -0.99
N SER A 90 -41.19 -16.55 -0.92
CA SER A 90 -40.75 -17.87 -1.35
C SER A 90 -41.06 -18.02 -2.84
N SER A 91 -40.05 -18.08 -3.69
CA SER A 91 -40.23 -18.62 -5.05
C SER A 91 -39.09 -19.57 -5.42
N ASN A 92 -39.46 -20.82 -5.65
CA ASN A 92 -38.64 -21.88 -6.22
C ASN A 92 -38.25 -21.53 -7.67
N SER A 93 -37.18 -20.77 -7.86
CA SER A 93 -36.50 -20.67 -9.15
C SER A 93 -35.06 -21.14 -8.96
N GLU A 94 -34.68 -22.20 -9.67
CA GLU A 94 -33.28 -22.63 -9.77
C GLU A 94 -32.47 -21.50 -10.41
N ILE A 95 -31.82 -20.69 -9.57
CA ILE A 95 -30.85 -19.67 -9.98
C ILE A 95 -29.50 -20.37 -10.07
N SER A 96 -28.89 -20.35 -11.25
CA SER A 96 -27.55 -20.88 -11.46
C SER A 96 -26.53 -20.05 -10.68
N LEU A 97 -25.82 -20.68 -9.73
CA LEU A 97 -24.70 -20.06 -9.02
C LEU A 97 -23.59 -19.68 -10.00
N ASP A 98 -23.19 -18.41 -9.99
CA ASP A 98 -21.90 -18.01 -10.57
C ASP A 98 -20.79 -18.19 -9.52
N LEU A 99 -20.18 -19.36 -9.51
CA LEU A 99 -19.03 -19.69 -8.65
C LEU A 99 -17.73 -18.98 -9.07
N ASN A 100 -17.75 -18.18 -10.15
CA ASN A 100 -16.60 -17.49 -10.71
C ASN A 100 -16.68 -15.96 -10.56
N ALA A 101 -17.58 -15.43 -9.73
CA ALA A 101 -17.69 -14.00 -9.51
C ALA A 101 -16.40 -13.43 -8.88
N LYS A 102 -15.69 -12.60 -9.65
CA LYS A 102 -14.50 -11.87 -9.19
C LYS A 102 -14.93 -10.86 -8.12
N VAL A 103 -14.55 -11.10 -6.87
CA VAL A 103 -14.87 -10.25 -5.71
C VAL A 103 -14.15 -8.90 -5.86
N PRO A 104 -14.88 -7.76 -5.86
CA PRO A 104 -14.23 -6.46 -5.81
C PRO A 104 -13.62 -6.25 -4.43
N PHE A 105 -12.30 -6.15 -4.36
CA PHE A 105 -11.53 -5.72 -3.19
C PHE A 105 -12.00 -4.32 -2.75
N THR A 106 -12.47 -4.18 -1.50
CA THR A 106 -13.04 -2.92 -0.96
C THR A 106 -12.26 -2.31 0.22
N GLY A 107 -11.17 -2.93 0.66
CA GLY A 107 -10.34 -2.40 1.74
C GLY A 107 -9.74 -1.03 1.43
N THR A 108 -9.99 -0.02 2.26
CA THR A 108 -9.34 1.31 2.18
C THR A 108 -8.61 1.63 3.49
N TYR A 109 -7.35 2.07 3.38
CA TYR A 109 -6.44 2.40 4.50
C TYR A 109 -6.52 3.87 4.91
N TYR A 110 -6.32 4.19 6.20
CA TYR A 110 -6.30 5.56 6.73
C TYR A 110 -5.17 5.74 7.77
N TYR A 111 -4.67 6.96 7.99
CA TYR A 111 -3.51 7.23 8.86
C TYR A 111 -3.76 8.24 10.00
N ARG A 112 -3.18 7.91 11.17
CA ARG A 112 -2.82 8.61 12.43
C ARG A 112 -3.88 9.25 13.38
N SER A 113 -4.17 8.52 14.46
CA SER A 113 -4.13 8.89 15.91
C SER A 113 -3.88 7.58 16.72
N PRO A 114 -3.66 7.54 18.06
CA PRO A 114 -3.81 6.28 18.81
C PRO A 114 -5.17 5.66 18.48
N ASN A 115 -5.23 4.33 18.30
CA ASN A 115 -6.44 3.65 17.80
C ASN A 115 -6.82 4.15 16.38
N ALA A 116 -5.85 4.16 15.46
CA ALA A 116 -6.05 4.56 14.06
C ALA A 116 -6.82 3.48 13.29
N LEU A 117 -7.56 3.90 12.26
CA LEU A 117 -8.22 2.98 11.33
C LEU A 117 -7.18 2.18 10.53
N VAL A 118 -7.09 0.86 10.78
CA VAL A 118 -6.18 -0.08 10.13
C VAL A 118 -6.79 -0.69 8.87
N TYR A 119 -8.05 -1.12 8.95
CA TYR A 119 -8.72 -1.81 7.86
C TYR A 119 -10.22 -1.51 7.90
N ASP A 120 -10.83 -1.21 6.76
CA ASP A 120 -12.28 -1.07 6.59
C ASP A 120 -12.73 -2.04 5.49
N ASN A 121 -13.50 -3.07 5.84
CA ASN A 121 -13.90 -4.10 4.89
C ASN A 121 -14.95 -3.60 3.89
N GLY A 122 -15.62 -2.48 4.19
CA GLY A 122 -16.58 -1.87 3.29
C GLY A 122 -17.81 -1.28 4.00
N PRO A 123 -18.62 -0.53 3.24
CA PRO A 123 -19.67 0.29 3.81
C PRO A 123 -20.88 -0.52 4.29
N TYR A 124 -21.37 -0.20 5.48
CA TYR A 124 -22.64 -0.69 6.02
C TYR A 124 -23.87 0.09 5.49
N PHE A 125 -23.69 1.17 4.72
CA PHE A 125 -24.75 1.94 4.05
C PHE A 125 -24.34 2.41 2.65
N ASN A 126 -25.30 2.56 1.73
CA ASN A 126 -25.05 2.96 0.33
C ASN A 126 -25.80 4.23 -0.11
N ILE A 127 -26.72 4.73 0.72
CA ILE A 127 -27.41 6.00 0.51
C ILE A 127 -27.05 6.95 1.65
N PRO A 128 -26.30 8.03 1.38
CA PRO A 128 -26.01 9.06 2.38
C PRO A 128 -27.27 9.72 2.92
N GLY A 129 -27.25 10.11 4.19
CA GLY A 129 -28.38 10.72 4.91
C GLY A 129 -28.06 12.07 5.56
N PRO A 130 -29.03 12.64 6.31
CA PRO A 130 -29.58 11.97 7.50
C PRO A 130 -31.07 11.51 7.43
N PRO A 131 -31.43 10.30 7.96
CA PRO A 131 -30.53 9.23 8.38
C PRO A 131 -29.92 8.49 7.17
N PRO A 132 -28.67 8.00 7.25
CA PRO A 132 -28.11 7.13 6.22
C PRO A 132 -28.98 5.88 6.03
N VAL A 133 -29.04 5.36 4.80
CA VAL A 133 -29.82 4.17 4.49
C VAL A 133 -28.90 3.08 3.95
N SER A 134 -28.93 1.93 4.62
CA SER A 134 -28.44 0.66 4.11
C SER A 134 -29.56 0.05 3.27
N GLN A 135 -29.60 0.38 1.98
CA GLN A 135 -30.66 -0.04 1.09
C GLN A 135 -30.36 -1.42 0.50
N LEU A 136 -31.17 -2.40 0.85
CA LEU A 136 -31.22 -3.68 0.16
C LEU A 136 -31.89 -3.47 -1.21
N GLN A 137 -31.18 -3.82 -2.28
CA GLN A 137 -31.61 -3.60 -3.66
C GLN A 137 -32.53 -4.74 -4.15
N ASP A 138 -33.68 -4.92 -3.49
CA ASP A 138 -34.65 -5.99 -3.79
C ASP A 138 -35.34 -5.81 -5.14
N ALA A 139 -35.52 -4.57 -5.60
CA ALA A 139 -36.17 -4.31 -6.88
C ALA A 139 -35.18 -4.37 -8.05
N SER A 140 -34.00 -3.79 -7.87
CA SER A 140 -32.99 -3.65 -8.93
C SER A 140 -32.05 -4.85 -9.07
N LEU A 141 -31.71 -5.54 -7.97
CA LEU A 141 -30.76 -6.65 -7.96
C LEU A 141 -31.37 -7.98 -7.47
N LEU A 142 -32.69 -8.01 -7.22
CA LEU A 142 -33.42 -9.19 -6.74
C LEU A 142 -32.92 -9.74 -5.40
N MET A 143 -32.20 -8.93 -4.62
CA MET A 143 -31.73 -9.31 -3.29
C MET A 143 -32.92 -9.51 -2.33
N SER A 144 -32.75 -10.30 -1.26
CA SER A 144 -33.87 -10.60 -0.36
C SER A 144 -33.53 -10.73 1.13
N LEU A 145 -32.24 -10.75 1.48
CA LEU A 145 -31.78 -10.98 2.84
C LEU A 145 -31.40 -9.69 3.55
N TYR A 146 -32.18 -9.26 4.55
CA TYR A 146 -31.85 -8.03 5.29
C TYR A 146 -30.52 -8.13 6.05
N GLY A 147 -30.23 -9.31 6.58
CA GLY A 147 -29.03 -9.61 7.36
C GLY A 147 -28.93 -11.09 7.72
N PHE A 148 -27.73 -11.51 8.10
CA PHE A 148 -27.40 -12.87 8.51
C PHE A 148 -27.52 -13.03 10.03
N GLY A 149 -27.98 -14.19 10.48
CA GLY A 149 -28.05 -14.51 11.89
C GLY A 149 -26.65 -14.59 12.49
N ALA A 150 -26.44 -13.88 13.59
CA ALA A 150 -25.20 -13.87 14.35
C ALA A 150 -25.49 -13.96 15.87
N GLN A 151 -26.50 -14.78 16.22
CA GLN A 151 -26.97 -14.92 17.59
C GLN A 151 -26.16 -15.96 18.36
N PHE A 152 -25.56 -15.55 19.48
CA PHE A 152 -24.78 -16.40 20.37
C PHE A 152 -25.60 -17.60 20.89
N THR A 153 -26.86 -17.38 21.28
CA THR A 153 -27.73 -18.44 21.82
C THR A 153 -28.14 -19.49 20.79
N ALA A 154 -28.08 -19.17 19.50
CA ALA A 154 -28.31 -20.11 18.41
C ALA A 154 -27.00 -20.67 17.84
N ASP A 155 -25.86 -20.27 18.42
CA ASP A 155 -24.50 -20.55 17.93
C ASP A 155 -24.34 -20.17 16.45
N ASN A 156 -24.94 -19.05 16.05
CA ASN A 156 -24.79 -18.47 14.72
C ASN A 156 -23.68 -17.41 14.76
N ARG A 157 -22.82 -17.40 13.75
CA ARG A 157 -21.59 -16.60 13.71
C ARG A 157 -21.28 -16.17 12.29
N MET A 158 -20.66 -15.00 12.15
CA MET A 158 -20.15 -14.52 10.87
C MET A 158 -18.63 -14.54 10.90
N ALA A 159 -18.02 -14.88 9.77
CA ALA A 159 -16.59 -14.76 9.56
C ALA A 159 -16.31 -14.11 8.21
N ASP A 160 -15.28 -13.28 8.11
CA ASP A 160 -14.84 -12.67 6.85
C ASP A 160 -13.34 -12.39 6.90
N ASP A 161 -12.67 -12.32 5.75
CA ASP A 161 -11.22 -12.14 5.68
C ASP A 161 -10.78 -10.67 5.67
N PHE A 162 -9.56 -10.44 6.13
CA PHE A 162 -8.86 -9.18 5.96
C PHE A 162 -7.38 -9.45 5.70
N THR A 163 -6.71 -8.49 5.05
CA THR A 163 -5.26 -8.57 4.80
C THR A 163 -4.59 -7.34 5.36
N LEU A 164 -3.57 -7.54 6.19
CA LEU A 164 -2.70 -6.52 6.73
C LEU A 164 -1.43 -6.43 5.89
N THR A 165 -0.98 -5.21 5.61
CA THR A 165 0.25 -4.91 4.85
C THR A 165 1.46 -4.63 5.74
N ALA A 166 1.24 -4.53 7.05
CA ALA A 166 2.24 -4.28 8.07
C ALA A 166 1.83 -4.98 9.36
N ASP A 167 2.70 -4.91 10.35
CA ASP A 167 2.47 -5.47 11.68
C ASP A 167 1.65 -4.47 12.51
N TYR A 168 0.60 -4.95 13.16
CA TYR A 168 -0.33 -4.14 13.94
C TYR A 168 -0.64 -4.78 15.29
N ASP A 169 -0.65 -3.95 16.33
CA ASP A 169 -1.38 -4.18 17.56
C ASP A 169 -2.80 -3.67 17.34
N ILE A 170 -3.75 -4.57 17.12
CA ILE A 170 -5.15 -4.22 16.92
C ILE A 170 -5.74 -3.85 18.28
N THR A 171 -6.16 -2.61 18.42
CA THR A 171 -6.66 -2.03 19.69
C THR A 171 -8.17 -2.20 19.84
N SER A 172 -8.92 -2.12 18.74
CA SER A 172 -10.36 -2.39 18.75
C SER A 172 -10.89 -2.80 17.38
N VAL A 173 -12.08 -3.39 17.39
CA VAL A 173 -12.80 -3.74 16.15
C VAL A 173 -14.24 -3.29 16.24
N ASP A 174 -14.71 -2.55 15.24
CA ASP A 174 -16.13 -2.28 15.06
C ASP A 174 -16.75 -3.33 14.13
N VAL A 175 -17.80 -3.97 14.61
CA VAL A 175 -18.71 -4.81 13.82
C VAL A 175 -20.12 -4.24 13.90
N TYR A 176 -20.95 -4.54 12.91
CA TYR A 176 -22.28 -3.95 12.80
C TYR A 176 -23.38 -4.98 13.04
N ALA A 177 -24.43 -4.57 13.75
CA ALA A 177 -25.58 -5.41 14.02
C ALA A 177 -26.88 -4.60 14.12
N TYR A 178 -28.02 -5.25 13.94
CA TYR A 178 -29.32 -4.68 14.30
C TYR A 178 -30.22 -5.74 14.95
N GLN A 179 -31.26 -5.28 15.66
CA GLN A 179 -32.35 -6.12 16.14
C GLN A 179 -33.69 -5.51 15.70
N THR A 180 -34.51 -6.26 14.96
CA THR A 180 -35.75 -5.75 14.37
C THR A 180 -36.71 -5.29 15.47
N GLY A 181 -37.13 -4.03 15.40
CA GLY A 181 -38.02 -3.38 16.37
C GLY A 181 -37.36 -2.91 17.67
N ALA A 182 -36.07 -3.18 17.88
CA ALA A 182 -35.34 -2.72 19.06
C ALA A 182 -34.87 -1.27 18.92
N THR A 183 -34.65 -0.60 20.05
CA THR A 183 -34.00 0.72 20.10
C THR A 183 -32.56 0.55 20.54
N PRO A 184 -31.57 1.06 19.78
CA PRO A 184 -30.17 1.08 20.19
C PRO A 184 -29.94 1.84 21.51
N PRO A 185 -28.95 1.43 22.33
CA PRO A 185 -28.16 0.21 22.22
C PRO A 185 -28.99 -1.02 22.64
N SER A 186 -28.97 -2.09 21.85
CA SER A 186 -29.68 -3.34 22.17
C SER A 186 -28.78 -4.58 22.20
N ILE A 187 -27.57 -4.50 21.67
CA ILE A 187 -26.53 -5.53 21.77
C ILE A 187 -25.98 -5.54 23.20
N THR A 188 -25.84 -6.73 23.79
CA THR A 188 -25.48 -6.90 25.21
C THR A 188 -24.16 -7.65 25.43
N ALA A 189 -23.70 -8.42 24.44
CA ALA A 189 -22.38 -9.04 24.43
C ALA A 189 -21.89 -9.22 22.99
N LEU A 190 -20.57 -9.24 22.82
CA LEU A 190 -19.86 -9.49 21.57
C LEU A 190 -18.70 -10.43 21.87
N TYR A 191 -18.62 -11.54 21.13
CA TYR A 191 -17.56 -12.52 21.22
C TYR A 191 -16.83 -12.55 19.88
N VAL A 192 -15.50 -12.49 19.91
CA VAL A 192 -14.65 -12.35 18.72
C VAL A 192 -13.46 -13.29 18.83
N GLN A 193 -13.12 -13.94 17.73
CA GLN A 193 -11.85 -14.65 17.56
C GLN A 193 -11.26 -14.38 16.18
N VAL A 194 -9.94 -14.54 16.06
CA VAL A 194 -9.19 -14.33 14.81
C VAL A 194 -8.49 -15.64 14.42
N TRP A 195 -8.58 -16.00 13.14
CA TRP A 195 -7.94 -17.17 12.55
C TRP A 195 -6.78 -16.78 11.63
N ASP A 196 -5.77 -17.65 11.54
CA ASP A 196 -4.64 -17.54 10.60
C ASP A 196 -4.98 -17.97 9.15
N GLY A 197 -6.26 -18.23 8.87
CA GLY A 197 -6.73 -18.66 7.56
C GLY A 197 -8.23 -18.98 7.55
N ASP A 198 -8.71 -19.51 6.43
CA ASP A 198 -10.12 -19.85 6.22
C ASP A 198 -10.63 -20.89 7.24
N PRO A 199 -11.60 -20.54 8.10
CA PRO A 199 -12.09 -21.43 9.16
C PRO A 199 -12.87 -22.65 8.62
N SER A 200 -13.33 -22.63 7.36
CA SER A 200 -14.03 -23.75 6.74
C SER A 200 -13.10 -24.84 6.20
N GLY A 201 -11.82 -24.52 5.96
CA GLY A 201 -10.87 -25.39 5.28
C GLY A 201 -10.24 -26.48 6.15
N GLY A 202 -10.42 -26.45 7.47
CA GLY A 202 -9.87 -27.41 8.43
C GLY A 202 -8.34 -27.36 8.63
N GLY A 203 -7.65 -26.44 7.95
CA GLY A 203 -6.20 -26.21 8.08
C GLY A 203 -5.82 -24.96 8.87
N ALA A 204 -6.78 -24.08 9.17
CA ALA A 204 -6.57 -22.86 9.93
C ALA A 204 -6.75 -23.10 11.44
N SER A 205 -6.11 -22.25 12.25
CA SER A 205 -6.18 -22.23 13.71
C SER A 205 -6.61 -20.86 14.22
N VAL A 206 -7.32 -20.85 15.36
CA VAL A 206 -7.58 -19.60 16.10
C VAL A 206 -6.27 -19.14 16.74
N ILE A 207 -5.86 -17.91 16.43
CA ILE A 207 -4.62 -17.30 16.93
C ILE A 207 -4.85 -16.26 18.03
N TRP A 208 -6.09 -15.76 18.16
CA TRP A 208 -6.46 -14.84 19.23
C TRP A 208 -7.96 -14.90 19.51
N GLY A 209 -8.34 -14.62 20.76
CA GLY A 209 -9.72 -14.56 21.21
C GLY A 209 -10.36 -15.93 21.38
N ASP A 210 -11.64 -15.91 21.72
CA ASP A 210 -12.49 -17.10 21.85
C ASP A 210 -13.97 -16.69 21.76
N LEU A 211 -14.85 -17.68 21.60
CA LEU A 211 -16.29 -17.47 21.54
C LEU A 211 -17.01 -17.77 22.86
N VAL A 212 -16.37 -17.44 23.98
CA VAL A 212 -16.87 -17.64 25.35
C VAL A 212 -16.70 -16.37 26.19
N THR A 213 -15.67 -15.58 25.93
CA THR A 213 -15.30 -14.36 26.62
C THR A 213 -15.96 -13.16 25.92
N ASN A 214 -16.82 -12.44 26.65
CA ASN A 214 -17.41 -11.21 26.13
C ASN A 214 -16.34 -10.11 26.07
N VAL A 215 -16.06 -9.62 24.87
CA VAL A 215 -15.07 -8.57 24.58
C VAL A 215 -15.73 -7.23 24.21
N LEU A 216 -17.04 -7.10 24.41
CA LEU A 216 -17.78 -5.86 24.12
C LEU A 216 -17.29 -4.69 24.98
N ASP A 217 -16.82 -3.62 24.33
CA ASP A 217 -16.41 -2.37 24.95
C ASP A 217 -17.53 -1.31 24.89
N ASN A 218 -18.10 -1.09 23.70
CA ASN A 218 -19.12 -0.07 23.48
C ASN A 218 -20.17 -0.51 22.45
N VAL A 219 -21.39 0.04 22.57
CA VAL A 219 -22.45 -0.07 21.55
C VAL A 219 -23.01 1.31 21.27
N ALA A 220 -22.99 1.73 20.00
CA ALA A 220 -23.51 3.02 19.56
C ALA A 220 -24.56 2.87 18.45
N ASP A 221 -25.52 3.79 18.40
CA ASP A 221 -26.38 3.93 17.22
C ASP A 221 -25.54 4.48 16.05
N SER A 222 -25.50 3.77 14.93
CA SER A 222 -24.80 4.25 13.72
C SER A 222 -25.58 5.37 13.01
N GLY A 223 -26.86 5.54 13.35
CA GLY A 223 -27.81 6.39 12.65
C GLY A 223 -28.32 5.80 11.33
N ALA A 224 -27.76 4.69 10.85
CA ALA A 224 -28.16 4.05 9.61
C ALA A 224 -29.38 3.13 9.78
N LEU A 225 -30.26 3.13 8.78
CA LEU A 225 -31.45 2.28 8.73
C LEU A 225 -31.31 1.23 7.63
N ARG A 226 -31.54 -0.04 7.96
CA ARG A 226 -31.65 -1.12 6.98
C ARG A 226 -33.04 -1.13 6.37
N GLN A 227 -33.14 -0.86 5.07
CA GLN A 227 -34.40 -0.69 4.35
C GLN A 227 -34.40 -1.48 3.04
N LEU A 228 -35.59 -1.72 2.48
CA LEU A 228 -35.73 -2.18 1.10
C LEU A 228 -35.71 -0.99 0.15
N GLU A 229 -35.24 -1.24 -1.06
CA GLU A 229 -35.43 -0.34 -2.20
C GLU A 229 -36.93 -0.18 -2.50
N SER A 230 -37.71 -1.26 -2.41
CA SER A 230 -39.16 -1.23 -2.65
C SER A 230 -40.00 -0.64 -1.50
N ALA A 231 -39.43 -0.55 -0.29
CA ALA A 231 -40.13 -0.04 0.91
C ALA A 231 -39.27 0.98 1.67
N PRO A 232 -39.01 2.17 1.07
CA PRO A 232 -38.23 3.22 1.71
C PRO A 232 -38.95 3.78 2.94
N GLY A 233 -38.18 4.23 3.93
CA GLY A 233 -38.70 4.87 5.14
C GLY A 233 -39.00 3.92 6.31
N ASP A 234 -38.72 2.61 6.18
CA ASP A 234 -38.76 1.69 7.32
C ASP A 234 -37.72 2.10 8.38
N THR A 235 -38.15 2.14 9.65
CA THR A 235 -37.34 2.53 10.81
C THR A 235 -37.12 1.39 11.81
N SER A 236 -37.61 0.19 11.50
CA SER A 236 -37.60 -0.96 12.39
C SER A 236 -36.22 -1.62 12.53
N ARG A 237 -35.28 -1.35 11.63
CA ARG A 237 -33.94 -1.97 11.63
C ARG A 237 -32.86 -0.89 11.72
N LYS A 238 -32.58 -0.46 12.94
CA LYS A 238 -31.52 0.51 13.25
C LYS A 238 -30.19 -0.22 13.41
N ILE A 239 -29.25 0.07 12.53
CA ILE A 239 -27.90 -0.50 12.58
C ILE A 239 -27.14 0.15 13.74
N GLN A 240 -26.46 -0.67 14.52
CA GLN A 240 -25.66 -0.31 15.67
C GLN A 240 -24.23 -0.75 15.41
N THR A 241 -23.28 0.05 15.86
CA THR A 241 -21.87 -0.33 15.92
C THR A 241 -21.62 -0.97 17.28
N ALA A 242 -21.06 -2.18 17.29
CA ALA A 242 -20.57 -2.85 18.49
C ALA A 242 -19.04 -2.94 18.40
N THR A 243 -18.37 -2.29 19.34
CA THR A 243 -16.91 -2.20 19.41
C THR A 243 -16.37 -3.27 20.34
N ALA A 244 -15.50 -4.14 19.85
CA ALA A 244 -14.75 -5.12 20.63
C ALA A 244 -13.42 -4.54 21.12
N ASN A 245 -13.06 -4.81 22.38
CA ASN A 245 -11.72 -4.59 22.90
C ASN A 245 -10.83 -5.79 22.54
N THR A 246 -9.75 -5.52 21.80
CA THR A 246 -8.84 -6.56 21.30
C THR A 246 -7.49 -6.58 22.00
N THR A 247 -7.48 -6.30 23.31
CA THR A 247 -6.25 -6.28 24.12
C THR A 247 -5.39 -7.53 23.87
N GLY A 248 -4.13 -7.31 23.47
CA GLY A 248 -3.16 -8.37 23.21
C GLY A 248 -3.27 -9.05 21.84
N LEU A 249 -4.07 -8.49 20.92
CA LEU A 249 -4.09 -8.91 19.51
C LEU A 249 -2.97 -8.22 18.75
N SER A 250 -1.86 -8.94 18.55
CA SER A 250 -0.75 -8.52 17.68
C SER A 250 -0.73 -9.41 16.44
N LEU A 251 -0.81 -8.80 15.25
CA LEU A 251 -0.84 -9.50 13.98
C LEU A 251 0.28 -8.98 13.08
N THR A 252 1.04 -9.89 12.47
CA THR A 252 2.01 -9.52 11.43
C THR A 252 1.31 -9.25 10.11
N ALA A 253 1.99 -8.65 9.14
CA ALA A 253 1.51 -8.57 7.76
C ALA A 253 1.08 -9.97 7.27
N GLY A 254 -0.09 -10.07 6.63
CA GLY A 254 -0.70 -11.34 6.26
C GLY A 254 -2.22 -11.29 6.13
N THR A 255 -2.81 -12.40 5.71
CA THR A 255 -4.26 -12.57 5.58
C THR A 255 -4.81 -13.38 6.74
N TYR A 256 -5.89 -12.89 7.34
CA TYR A 256 -6.54 -13.47 8.51
C TYR A 256 -8.05 -13.48 8.32
N TRP A 257 -8.77 -14.20 9.19
CA TRP A 257 -10.22 -14.17 9.24
C TRP A 257 -10.68 -13.71 10.62
N ILE A 258 -11.61 -12.76 10.67
CA ILE A 258 -12.29 -12.36 11.90
C ILE A 258 -13.62 -13.11 12.00
N GLU A 259 -13.91 -13.72 13.15
CA GLU A 259 -15.17 -14.38 13.45
C GLU A 259 -15.84 -13.75 14.66
N TYR A 260 -17.15 -13.50 14.57
CA TYR A 260 -17.90 -12.84 15.64
C TYR A 260 -19.35 -13.32 15.79
N THR A 261 -19.88 -13.16 17.00
CA THR A 261 -21.28 -13.46 17.39
C THR A 261 -21.73 -12.56 18.54
N PHE A 262 -23.04 -12.36 18.66
CA PHE A 262 -23.64 -11.36 19.56
C PHE A 262 -24.72 -11.93 20.48
N GLU A 263 -24.84 -11.37 21.67
CA GLU A 263 -26.09 -11.38 22.44
C GLU A 263 -26.81 -10.04 22.29
N GLY A 264 -28.14 -10.06 22.43
CA GLY A 264 -28.94 -8.84 22.40
C GLY A 264 -30.26 -8.98 23.16
N SER A 265 -30.84 -7.84 23.51
CA SER A 265 -32.06 -7.71 24.32
C SER A 265 -33.35 -7.70 23.50
N GLY A 266 -33.27 -7.50 22.18
CA GLY A 266 -34.41 -7.52 21.26
C GLY A 266 -34.95 -8.92 20.98
N ALA A 267 -36.22 -8.98 20.53
CA ALA A 267 -36.91 -10.24 20.24
C ALA A 267 -36.54 -10.86 18.86
N SER A 268 -35.87 -10.11 17.99
CA SER A 268 -35.44 -10.55 16.66
C SER A 268 -34.00 -10.11 16.45
N GLY A 269 -33.11 -11.06 16.10
CA GLY A 269 -31.67 -10.85 15.98
C GLY A 269 -30.92 -11.22 17.27
N PRO A 270 -29.64 -10.81 17.42
CA PRO A 270 -28.91 -9.89 16.53
C PRO A 270 -28.70 -10.39 15.10
N TRP A 271 -28.80 -9.48 14.14
CA TRP A 271 -28.57 -9.72 12.71
C TRP A 271 -27.36 -8.90 12.24
N ALA A 272 -26.43 -9.52 11.51
CA ALA A 272 -25.30 -8.86 10.85
C ALA A 272 -25.75 -8.35 9.46
N PRO A 273 -25.78 -7.03 9.22
CA PRO A 273 -26.10 -6.48 7.91
C PRO A 273 -24.92 -6.70 6.93
N PRO A 274 -25.15 -7.08 5.67
CA PRO A 274 -24.08 -7.21 4.68
C PRO A 274 -23.50 -5.87 4.26
N ILE A 275 -22.31 -5.88 3.67
CA ILE A 275 -21.78 -4.75 2.91
C ILE A 275 -22.79 -4.40 1.82
N VAL A 276 -23.02 -3.10 1.63
CA VAL A 276 -23.97 -2.63 0.64
C VAL A 276 -23.33 -1.60 -0.28
N ILE A 277 -23.35 -1.90 -1.59
CA ILE A 277 -22.82 -1.02 -2.65
C ILE A 277 -23.89 -0.91 -3.74
N THR A 278 -24.30 0.32 -4.06
CA THR A 278 -25.33 0.55 -5.08
C THR A 278 -24.90 -0.04 -6.43
N GLY A 279 -25.78 -0.84 -7.04
CA GLY A 279 -25.55 -1.55 -8.29
C GLY A 279 -24.74 -2.85 -8.16
N THR A 280 -24.34 -3.28 -6.95
CA THR A 280 -23.50 -4.46 -6.74
C THR A 280 -24.18 -5.49 -5.84
N ALA A 281 -24.41 -6.70 -6.36
CA ALA A 281 -25.03 -7.81 -5.61
C ALA A 281 -23.99 -8.74 -4.96
N THR A 282 -22.77 -8.79 -5.49
CA THR A 282 -21.66 -9.57 -4.94
C THR A 282 -20.71 -8.65 -4.19
N THR A 283 -20.65 -8.75 -2.86
CA THR A 283 -19.95 -7.77 -2.01
C THR A 283 -18.79 -8.32 -1.21
N GLY A 284 -18.56 -9.63 -1.26
CA GLY A 284 -17.46 -10.27 -0.52
C GLY A 284 -17.60 -11.80 -0.53
N ASN A 285 -16.84 -12.43 0.36
CA ASN A 285 -16.69 -13.88 0.49
C ASN A 285 -16.86 -14.35 1.94
N ALA A 286 -17.67 -13.62 2.72
CA ALA A 286 -17.92 -13.97 4.10
C ALA A 286 -18.51 -15.39 4.24
N LEU A 287 -18.29 -15.98 5.39
CA LEU A 287 -18.83 -17.26 5.82
C LEU A 287 -19.81 -17.04 6.96
N GLN A 288 -20.86 -17.88 7.01
CA GLN A 288 -21.74 -18.01 8.15
C GLN A 288 -21.57 -19.41 8.75
N TYR A 289 -21.23 -19.48 10.03
CA TYR A 289 -21.40 -20.71 10.82
C TYR A 289 -22.79 -20.72 11.44
N THR A 290 -23.47 -21.86 11.36
CA THR A 290 -24.76 -22.04 12.04
C THR A 290 -24.73 -23.22 12.99
N GLY A 291 -25.08 -22.99 14.25
CA GLY A 291 -25.16 -24.05 15.27
C GLY A 291 -26.10 -25.18 14.90
N ALA A 292 -27.12 -24.90 14.09
CA ALA A 292 -28.04 -25.91 13.56
C ALA A 292 -27.36 -26.90 12.60
N SER A 293 -26.38 -26.44 11.81
CA SER A 293 -25.64 -27.30 10.87
C SER A 293 -24.30 -27.79 11.42
N GLY A 294 -23.69 -27.03 12.34
CA GLY A 294 -22.33 -27.26 12.82
C GLY A 294 -21.26 -27.00 11.75
N LEU A 295 -21.58 -26.24 10.70
CA LEU A 295 -20.73 -26.02 9.54
C LEU A 295 -20.64 -24.53 9.16
N TYR A 296 -19.49 -24.12 8.63
CA TYR A 296 -19.33 -22.87 7.90
C TYR A 296 -19.85 -23.04 6.46
N ASN A 297 -20.69 -22.12 6.02
CA ASN A 297 -21.16 -22.03 4.64
C ASN A 297 -20.95 -20.62 4.10
N PRO A 298 -20.81 -20.43 2.78
CA PRO A 298 -20.78 -19.10 2.18
C PRO A 298 -21.99 -18.25 2.56
N ALA A 299 -21.78 -16.98 2.90
CA ALA A 299 -22.83 -16.01 3.17
C ALA A 299 -23.48 -15.58 1.85
N ILE A 300 -24.57 -16.23 1.46
CA ILE A 300 -25.27 -16.00 0.19
C ILE A 300 -26.56 -15.21 0.41
N ASP A 301 -26.79 -14.15 -0.37
CA ASP A 301 -28.15 -13.57 -0.48
C ASP A 301 -29.04 -14.55 -1.27
N THR A 302 -30.13 -15.00 -0.64
CA THR A 302 -30.99 -16.06 -1.20
C THR A 302 -31.85 -15.61 -2.38
N GLY A 303 -31.97 -14.30 -2.62
CA GLY A 303 -32.77 -13.74 -3.69
C GLY A 303 -31.97 -13.64 -4.98
N SER A 304 -30.78 -13.06 -4.88
CA SER A 304 -29.86 -12.90 -6.02
C SER A 304 -28.94 -14.11 -6.23
N GLY A 305 -28.75 -14.96 -5.23
CA GLY A 305 -27.82 -16.09 -5.27
C GLY A 305 -26.34 -15.66 -5.23
N THR A 306 -26.05 -14.45 -4.74
CA THR A 306 -24.71 -13.84 -4.80
C THR A 306 -24.03 -13.81 -3.43
N PRO A 307 -22.70 -13.99 -3.38
CA PRO A 307 -21.95 -13.98 -2.13
C PRO A 307 -21.81 -12.58 -1.55
N GLN A 308 -21.85 -12.50 -0.23
CA GLN A 308 -21.88 -11.27 0.55
C GLN A 308 -20.59 -11.11 1.37
N GLY A 309 -20.13 -9.87 1.53
CA GLY A 309 -19.12 -9.49 2.52
C GLY A 309 -19.78 -8.86 3.74
N MET A 310 -19.09 -8.87 4.88
CA MET A 310 -19.55 -8.27 6.13
C MET A 310 -18.77 -7.00 6.44
N PRO A 311 -19.44 -5.88 6.79
CA PRO A 311 -18.74 -4.66 7.14
C PRO A 311 -18.10 -4.86 8.53
N PHE A 312 -16.83 -4.49 8.65
CA PHE A 312 -16.14 -4.35 9.92
C PHE A 312 -14.97 -3.39 9.73
N VAL A 313 -14.54 -2.82 10.85
CA VAL A 313 -13.48 -1.83 10.88
C VAL A 313 -12.48 -2.21 11.97
N LEU A 314 -11.22 -2.41 11.60
CA LEU A 314 -10.13 -2.65 12.54
C LEU A 314 -9.49 -1.31 12.90
N PHE A 315 -9.28 -1.09 14.20
CA PHE A 315 -8.45 -0.01 14.71
C PHE A 315 -7.25 -0.59 15.43
N GLY A 316 -6.11 0.08 15.34
CA GLY A 316 -4.86 -0.41 15.88
C GLY A 316 -3.72 0.57 15.75
N ASP A 317 -2.60 0.17 16.33
CA ASP A 317 -1.33 0.86 16.28
C ASP A 317 -0.32 -0.04 15.52
N ILE A 318 0.57 0.56 14.72
CA ILE A 318 1.61 -0.19 13.99
C ILE A 318 2.69 -0.66 14.98
N VAL A 319 3.19 -1.89 14.81
CA VAL A 319 4.28 -2.46 15.61
C VAL A 319 5.56 -2.48 14.77
N GLY A 320 6.33 -1.39 14.81
CA GLY A 320 7.70 -1.30 14.25
C GLY A 320 7.82 -1.30 12.71
N GLY A 321 8.64 -0.38 12.18
CA GLY A 321 9.39 -0.46 10.91
C GLY A 321 8.72 -0.83 9.58
N GLY A 322 7.40 -1.00 9.48
CA GLY A 322 6.72 -1.46 8.27
C GLY A 322 6.63 -0.43 7.12
N PRO A 323 6.34 -0.89 5.89
CA PRO A 323 6.26 -0.09 4.67
C PRO A 323 5.04 0.85 4.71
N GLY A 324 5.19 2.01 5.35
CA GLY A 324 4.10 2.98 5.51
C GLY A 324 4.39 4.13 6.48
N ASP A 325 5.42 4.06 7.31
CA ASP A 325 5.90 5.23 8.05
C ASP A 325 6.59 6.21 7.10
N PRO A 326 6.40 7.55 7.24
CA PRO A 326 7.16 8.50 6.44
C PRO A 326 8.65 8.23 6.60
N ALA A 327 9.36 8.16 5.48
CA ALA A 327 10.78 7.93 5.51
C ALA A 327 11.50 8.92 6.44
N VAL A 328 12.38 8.41 7.29
CA VAL A 328 13.28 9.21 8.12
C VAL A 328 14.69 8.71 7.89
N ALA A 329 15.60 9.61 7.56
CA ALA A 329 17.01 9.31 7.38
C ALA A 329 17.82 9.65 8.64
N PHE A 330 18.87 8.88 8.86
CA PHE A 330 19.86 9.05 9.91
C PHE A 330 21.25 9.11 9.28
N GLY A 331 22.20 9.69 9.98
CA GLY A 331 23.60 9.69 9.55
C GLY A 331 24.54 10.36 10.54
N ALA A 332 25.83 10.33 10.25
CA ALA A 332 26.85 11.03 11.03
C ALA A 332 27.35 12.29 10.32
N ASN A 333 27.10 13.45 10.92
CA ASN A 333 27.74 14.70 10.53
C ASN A 333 29.15 14.75 11.13
N ASN A 334 30.16 14.48 10.30
CA ASN A 334 31.55 14.43 10.71
C ASN A 334 32.17 15.83 10.93
N THR A 335 31.56 16.89 10.39
CA THR A 335 31.98 18.28 10.67
C THR A 335 31.74 18.64 12.14
N THR A 336 30.66 18.13 12.73
CA THR A 336 30.24 18.41 14.11
C THR A 336 30.39 17.23 15.06
N SER A 337 30.86 16.08 14.55
CA SER A 337 30.93 14.80 15.28
C SER A 337 29.59 14.44 15.93
N SER A 338 28.49 14.51 15.17
CA SER A 338 27.15 14.30 15.69
C SER A 338 26.34 13.28 14.90
N LEU A 339 25.51 12.51 15.61
CA LEU A 339 24.44 11.73 15.01
C LEU A 339 23.28 12.67 14.69
N ILE A 340 22.80 12.61 13.45
CA ILE A 340 21.72 13.44 12.96
C ILE A 340 20.57 12.59 12.43
N THR A 341 19.37 13.17 12.41
CA THR A 341 18.19 12.64 11.74
C THR A 341 17.49 13.73 10.93
N PHE A 342 16.88 13.38 9.81
CA PHE A 342 16.20 14.32 8.91
C PHE A 342 15.10 13.67 8.08
N ASP A 343 14.20 14.52 7.61
CA ASP A 343 13.24 14.16 6.57
C ASP A 343 13.97 14.09 5.21
N PRO A 344 13.95 12.95 4.50
CA PRO A 344 14.55 12.84 3.17
C PRO A 344 14.00 13.82 2.14
N ALA A 345 12.80 14.38 2.36
CA ALA A 345 12.21 15.44 1.52
C ALA A 345 12.71 16.85 1.88
N ASP A 346 13.21 17.07 3.10
CA ASP A 346 13.79 18.34 3.57
C ASP A 346 15.13 18.13 4.30
N PRO A 347 16.22 17.86 3.56
CA PRO A 347 17.53 17.56 4.14
C PRO A 347 18.22 18.80 4.76
N ALA A 348 17.63 19.99 4.64
CA ALA A 348 18.18 21.21 5.23
C ALA A 348 17.86 21.32 6.73
N ALA A 349 16.81 20.64 7.20
CA ALA A 349 16.26 20.76 8.55
C ALA A 349 16.58 19.54 9.44
N PHE A 350 17.84 19.12 9.52
CA PHE A 350 18.23 17.96 10.33
C PHE A 350 18.38 18.26 11.82
N THR A 351 18.02 17.29 12.66
CA THR A 351 18.08 17.33 14.13
C THR A 351 19.27 16.53 14.64
N THR A 352 20.04 17.09 15.57
CA THR A 352 21.08 16.34 16.29
C THR A 352 20.48 15.49 17.39
N LEU A 353 20.74 14.19 17.35
CA LEU A 353 20.30 13.20 18.34
C LEU A 353 21.36 12.94 19.41
N GLY A 354 22.64 12.95 19.02
CA GLY A 354 23.74 12.61 19.93
C GLY A 354 25.11 13.00 19.37
N THR A 355 26.16 12.71 20.14
CA THR A 355 27.55 12.98 19.77
C THR A 355 28.23 11.66 19.40
N SER A 356 28.81 11.59 18.19
CA SER A 356 29.64 10.46 17.81
C SER A 356 30.94 10.46 18.63
N PRO A 357 31.28 9.34 19.30
CA PRO A 357 32.54 9.18 20.01
C PRO A 357 33.69 8.72 19.09
N ALA A 358 33.46 8.57 17.78
CA ALA A 358 34.47 8.09 16.85
C ALA A 358 35.68 9.05 16.83
N PRO A 359 36.91 8.55 17.06
CA PRO A 359 38.12 9.38 17.08
C PRO A 359 38.59 9.76 15.67
N VAL A 360 38.11 9.05 14.65
CA VAL A 360 38.36 9.31 13.24
C VAL A 360 37.03 9.36 12.50
N PHE A 361 37.09 9.56 11.18
CA PHE A 361 35.91 9.75 10.36
C PHE A 361 34.98 8.52 10.41
N GLU A 362 33.71 8.75 10.75
CA GLU A 362 32.63 7.75 10.79
C GLU A 362 31.97 7.66 9.42
N ASN A 363 32.28 6.61 8.65
CA ASN A 363 31.93 6.50 7.23
C ASN A 363 31.15 5.26 6.83
N ALA A 364 30.82 4.39 7.77
CA ALA A 364 30.07 3.18 7.48
C ALA A 364 29.03 3.01 8.57
N GLY A 365 27.76 2.95 8.20
CA GLY A 365 26.69 2.85 9.18
C GLY A 365 25.37 2.50 8.53
N ALA A 366 24.59 1.66 9.20
CA ALA A 366 23.29 1.20 8.71
C ALA A 366 22.33 0.97 9.88
N VAL A 367 21.05 1.27 9.67
CA VAL A 367 19.96 0.91 10.61
C VAL A 367 19.70 -0.59 10.50
N ASP A 368 19.55 -1.28 11.63
CA ASP A 368 19.24 -2.71 11.64
C ASP A 368 17.80 -2.94 11.15
N PRO A 369 17.58 -3.69 10.06
CA PRO A 369 16.24 -3.96 9.55
C PRO A 369 15.38 -4.78 10.51
N ASN A 370 15.98 -5.48 11.49
CA ASN A 370 15.26 -6.23 12.53
C ASN A 370 15.02 -5.43 13.82
N ASP A 371 15.66 -4.27 13.96
CA ASP A 371 15.49 -3.33 15.07
C ASP A 371 15.73 -1.91 14.58
N ASP A 372 14.66 -1.27 14.12
CA ASP A 372 14.68 0.07 13.51
C ASP A 372 14.99 1.21 14.52
N THR A 373 15.26 0.85 15.78
CA THR A 373 15.74 1.75 16.82
C THR A 373 17.26 1.68 17.02
N THR A 374 17.94 0.73 16.37
CA THR A 374 19.37 0.53 16.49
C THR A 374 20.07 0.69 15.14
N ALA A 375 21.19 1.42 15.11
CA ALA A 375 22.13 1.40 13.99
C ALA A 375 23.48 0.80 14.42
N TYR A 376 24.19 0.21 13.46
CA TYR A 376 25.55 -0.27 13.64
C TYR A 376 26.49 0.55 12.78
N VAL A 377 27.55 1.07 13.39
CA VAL A 377 28.46 2.02 12.74
C VAL A 377 29.93 1.64 12.94
N LEU A 378 30.70 1.80 11.88
CA LEU A 378 32.15 1.64 11.81
C LEU A 378 32.78 3.00 11.48
N ASP A 379 33.82 3.34 12.23
CA ASP A 379 34.74 4.38 11.79
C ASP A 379 35.76 3.84 10.78
N SER A 380 36.43 4.75 10.08
CA SER A 380 37.48 4.42 9.10
C SER A 380 38.65 3.61 9.67
N GLY A 381 38.84 3.60 10.99
CA GLY A 381 39.85 2.82 11.71
C GLY A 381 39.37 1.45 12.19
N GLY A 382 38.07 1.16 12.08
CA GLY A 382 37.44 -0.09 12.49
C GLY A 382 36.85 -0.09 13.89
N LEU A 383 36.79 1.02 14.63
CA LEU A 383 36.02 1.03 15.87
C LEU A 383 34.54 0.85 15.55
N PHE A 384 33.90 -0.07 16.27
CA PHE A 384 32.55 -0.53 15.99
C PHE A 384 31.62 -0.19 17.15
N TYR A 385 30.45 0.36 16.83
CA TYR A 385 29.46 0.80 17.80
C TYR A 385 28.07 0.34 17.40
N SER A 386 27.22 0.05 18.39
CA SER A 386 25.78 0.17 18.23
C SER A 386 25.34 1.56 18.68
N VAL A 387 24.27 2.07 18.06
CA VAL A 387 23.75 3.41 18.30
C VAL A 387 22.25 3.30 18.51
N ASP A 388 21.76 3.73 19.66
CA ASP A 388 20.33 3.89 19.92
C ASP A 388 19.85 5.16 19.22
N LEU A 389 19.02 5.01 18.18
CA LEU A 389 18.50 6.08 17.35
C LEU A 389 17.40 6.90 18.04
N THR A 390 16.85 6.43 19.15
CA THR A 390 15.88 7.17 19.97
C THR A 390 16.59 8.13 20.91
N THR A 391 17.70 7.69 21.52
CA THR A 391 18.42 8.47 22.53
C THR A 391 19.71 9.12 22.02
N GLY A 392 20.19 8.71 20.84
CA GLY A 392 21.46 9.13 20.26
C GLY A 392 22.70 8.58 20.97
N VAL A 393 22.54 7.54 21.79
CA VAL A 393 23.63 6.98 22.62
C VAL A 393 24.40 5.91 21.85
N TYR A 394 25.72 6.11 21.77
CA TYR A 394 26.65 5.13 21.20
C TYR A 394 27.15 4.17 22.28
N THR A 395 27.15 2.88 21.96
CA THR A 395 27.76 1.82 22.77
C THR A 395 28.92 1.22 21.99
N ASN A 396 30.14 1.35 22.52
CA ASN A 396 31.33 0.76 21.90
C ASN A 396 31.28 -0.77 22.02
N LEU A 397 31.29 -1.46 20.88
CA LEU A 397 31.26 -2.92 20.79
C LEU A 397 32.66 -3.52 20.62
N GLY A 398 33.61 -2.76 20.08
CA GLY A 398 35.00 -3.20 19.94
C GLY A 398 35.66 -2.67 18.67
N THR A 399 36.45 -3.52 18.00
CA THR A 399 37.17 -3.16 16.77
C THR A 399 37.04 -4.28 15.76
N ILE A 400 36.60 -3.94 14.55
CA ILE A 400 36.57 -4.80 13.37
C ILE A 400 37.48 -4.18 12.31
N LEU A 401 38.66 -4.76 12.10
CA LEU A 401 39.62 -4.23 11.13
C LEU A 401 39.22 -4.62 9.70
N ALA A 402 39.27 -3.64 8.80
CA ALA A 402 39.09 -3.89 7.38
C ALA A 402 40.22 -4.79 6.82
N PRO A 403 39.90 -5.67 5.86
CA PRO A 403 40.88 -6.56 5.26
C PRO A 403 42.01 -5.79 4.57
N GLY A 404 43.23 -6.35 4.58
CA GLY A 404 44.36 -5.78 3.84
C GLY A 404 44.91 -4.46 4.38
N GLY A 405 44.49 -4.01 5.57
CA GLY A 405 44.85 -2.70 6.10
C GLY A 405 44.14 -1.55 5.40
N ASN A 406 43.01 -1.84 4.75
CA ASN A 406 42.11 -0.85 4.17
C ASN A 406 41.43 -0.03 5.26
N GLN A 407 40.66 0.96 4.85
CA GLN A 407 39.76 1.72 5.71
C GLN A 407 38.32 1.37 5.31
N TRP A 408 37.43 1.19 6.27
CA TRP A 408 36.00 1.08 5.98
C TRP A 408 35.54 2.32 5.23
N SER A 409 34.57 2.18 4.34
CA SER A 409 34.07 3.28 3.51
C SER A 409 32.57 3.20 3.22
N GLY A 410 31.87 2.16 3.66
CA GLY A 410 30.42 2.06 3.56
C GLY A 410 29.96 0.75 4.17
N ALA A 411 28.75 0.74 4.73
CA ALA A 411 28.10 -0.47 5.21
C ALA A 411 26.59 -0.34 5.03
N GLU A 412 25.94 -1.46 4.77
CA GLU A 412 24.49 -1.53 4.60
C GLU A 412 24.00 -2.93 4.95
N PHE A 413 22.82 -3.03 5.55
CA PHE A 413 22.17 -4.31 5.75
C PHE A 413 21.49 -4.77 4.46
N ASP A 414 21.59 -6.05 4.15
CA ASP A 414 20.65 -6.67 3.21
C ASP A 414 19.30 -6.83 3.94
N PRO A 415 18.24 -6.12 3.51
CA PRO A 415 16.95 -6.16 4.19
C PRO A 415 16.27 -7.53 4.08
N ILE A 416 16.68 -8.40 3.15
CA ILE A 416 16.11 -9.73 2.99
C ILE A 416 16.74 -10.71 3.99
N SER A 417 18.08 -10.73 4.08
CA SER A 417 18.78 -11.70 4.93
C SER A 417 19.13 -11.19 6.33
N GLY A 418 19.07 -9.88 6.56
CA GLY A 418 19.57 -9.24 7.78
C GLY A 418 21.10 -9.26 7.90
N THR A 419 21.82 -9.60 6.82
CA THR A 419 23.29 -9.64 6.83
C THR A 419 23.86 -8.23 6.67
N LEU A 420 24.76 -7.83 7.57
CA LEU A 420 25.50 -6.57 7.44
C LEU A 420 26.67 -6.74 6.47
N TYR A 421 26.65 -6.00 5.37
CA TYR A 421 27.76 -5.91 4.43
C TYR A 421 28.53 -4.62 4.63
N ALA A 422 29.83 -4.63 4.31
CA ALA A 422 30.66 -3.44 4.34
C ALA A 422 31.69 -3.46 3.23
N ILE A 423 31.98 -2.28 2.68
CA ILE A 423 33.07 -2.05 1.74
C ILE A 423 34.22 -1.32 2.42
N SER A 424 35.43 -1.63 1.99
CA SER A 424 36.65 -0.98 2.43
C SER A 424 37.54 -0.62 1.25
N VAL A 425 38.23 0.51 1.37
CA VAL A 425 39.10 1.06 0.33
C VAL A 425 40.53 1.15 0.84
N ASN A 426 41.50 0.87 -0.03
CA ASN A 426 42.90 1.06 0.31
C ASN A 426 43.28 2.55 0.30
N GLY A 427 44.26 2.96 1.10
CA GLY A 427 44.66 4.38 1.20
C GLY A 427 45.19 5.03 -0.10
N ALA A 428 45.40 4.24 -1.16
CA ALA A 428 45.80 4.74 -2.48
C ALA A 428 44.61 4.97 -3.44
N LEU A 429 43.37 4.65 -3.03
CA LEU A 429 42.17 4.70 -3.87
C LEU A 429 42.35 3.94 -5.20
N THR A 430 42.83 2.70 -5.11
CA THR A 430 43.04 1.82 -6.28
C THR A 430 42.29 0.50 -6.18
N ALA A 431 41.67 0.19 -5.05
CA ALA A 431 40.97 -1.06 -4.84
C ALA A 431 39.95 -0.95 -3.70
N THR A 432 38.76 -1.47 -3.96
CA THR A 432 37.67 -1.63 -2.99
C THR A 432 37.38 -3.11 -2.76
N THR A 433 37.12 -3.49 -1.52
CA THR A 433 36.84 -4.88 -1.09
C THR A 433 35.50 -4.96 -0.39
N LEU A 434 34.64 -5.92 -0.79
CA LEU A 434 33.39 -6.24 -0.10
C LEU A 434 33.62 -7.32 0.97
N SER A 435 33.01 -7.16 2.13
CA SER A 435 33.03 -8.12 3.24
C SER A 435 31.65 -8.23 3.91
N THR A 436 31.36 -9.35 4.55
CA THR A 436 30.30 -9.43 5.58
C THR A 436 30.85 -9.07 6.94
N ILE A 437 30.00 -8.53 7.80
CA ILE A 437 30.31 -8.21 9.20
C ILE A 437 29.52 -9.15 10.12
N ASP A 438 30.24 -9.84 11.00
CA ASP A 438 29.64 -10.56 12.11
C ASP A 438 29.69 -9.68 13.36
N ILE A 439 28.52 -9.16 13.74
CA ILE A 439 28.34 -8.25 14.88
C ILE A 439 28.67 -8.94 16.21
N GLY A 440 28.25 -10.20 16.37
CA GLY A 440 28.44 -10.95 17.61
C GLY A 440 29.88 -11.42 17.81
N ALA A 441 30.54 -11.82 16.71
CA ALA A 441 31.94 -12.23 16.74
C ALA A 441 32.93 -11.05 16.64
N LEU A 442 32.47 -9.86 16.25
CA LEU A 442 33.27 -8.68 15.96
C LEU A 442 34.35 -8.98 14.90
N THR A 443 33.95 -9.60 13.80
CA THR A 443 34.85 -9.96 12.70
C THR A 443 34.28 -9.59 11.33
N ALA A 444 35.16 -9.44 10.35
CA ALA A 444 34.80 -9.26 8.96
C ALA A 444 35.26 -10.46 8.13
N THR A 445 34.43 -10.95 7.22
CA THR A 445 34.78 -12.01 6.26
C THR A 445 34.78 -11.44 4.85
N THR A 446 35.94 -11.47 4.20
CA THR A 446 36.07 -10.97 2.81
C THR A 446 35.29 -11.84 1.84
N ILE A 447 34.47 -11.19 1.01
CA ILE A 447 33.77 -11.81 -0.12
C ILE A 447 34.64 -11.71 -1.38
N GLY A 448 35.08 -10.51 -1.74
CA GLY A 448 35.83 -10.29 -2.97
C GLY A 448 36.25 -8.85 -3.22
N LEU A 449 37.09 -8.67 -4.24
CA LEU A 449 37.42 -7.35 -4.78
C LEU A 449 36.30 -6.89 -5.71
N THR A 450 35.87 -5.64 -5.58
CA THR A 450 34.79 -5.10 -6.40
C THR A 450 35.25 -4.69 -7.79
N GLY A 451 36.52 -4.32 -7.92
CA GLY A 451 37.06 -3.71 -9.14
C GLY A 451 36.91 -2.18 -9.17
N MET A 452 36.14 -1.60 -8.24
CA MET A 452 36.11 -0.15 -8.00
C MET A 452 37.41 0.30 -7.34
N ALA A 453 37.89 1.47 -7.73
CA ALA A 453 39.12 2.07 -7.20
C ALA A 453 38.86 2.77 -5.85
N GLY A 454 37.74 3.49 -5.73
CA GLY A 454 37.38 4.29 -4.57
C GLY A 454 35.91 4.19 -4.18
N GLY A 455 35.34 2.99 -4.03
CA GLY A 455 33.96 2.81 -3.58
C GLY A 455 33.73 3.42 -2.18
N ILE A 456 32.83 4.39 -2.08
CA ILE A 456 32.68 5.24 -0.87
C ILE A 456 31.31 5.12 -0.19
N SER A 457 30.44 4.25 -0.67
CA SER A 457 29.17 3.92 -0.01
C SER A 457 28.69 2.55 -0.45
N LEU A 458 27.85 1.93 0.36
CA LEU A 458 27.13 0.71 0.00
C LEU A 458 25.65 0.99 0.19
N MET A 459 24.82 0.60 -0.77
CA MET A 459 23.37 0.63 -0.67
C MET A 459 22.86 -0.75 -1.05
N ILE A 460 21.80 -1.24 -0.41
CA ILE A 460 21.14 -2.49 -0.77
C ILE A 460 19.63 -2.19 -0.79
N ASP A 461 18.98 -2.43 -1.91
CA ASP A 461 17.55 -2.13 -2.06
C ASP A 461 16.65 -3.23 -1.46
N ALA A 462 15.33 -3.01 -1.47
CA ALA A 462 14.35 -3.97 -0.97
C ALA A 462 14.38 -5.36 -1.65
N ASN A 463 14.98 -5.46 -2.85
CA ASN A 463 15.15 -6.73 -3.56
C ASN A 463 16.46 -7.43 -3.21
N GLY A 464 17.28 -6.84 -2.33
CA GLY A 464 18.62 -7.33 -2.00
C GLY A 464 19.66 -6.99 -3.07
N ASP A 465 19.35 -6.10 -4.00
CA ASP A 465 20.29 -5.68 -5.03
C ASP A 465 21.27 -4.64 -4.47
N GLY A 466 22.58 -4.92 -4.59
CA GLY A 466 23.64 -4.07 -4.07
C GLY A 466 24.09 -3.00 -5.06
N TYR A 467 24.38 -1.80 -4.54
CA TYR A 467 24.88 -0.68 -5.31
C TYR A 467 25.99 0.08 -4.57
N SER A 468 26.80 0.81 -5.33
CA SER A 468 27.87 1.67 -4.80
C SER A 468 28.16 2.80 -5.77
N HIS A 469 28.91 3.80 -5.31
CA HIS A 469 29.48 4.81 -6.18
C HIS A 469 30.96 5.01 -5.89
N ASP A 470 31.72 5.33 -6.93
CA ASP A 470 33.17 5.46 -6.89
C ASP A 470 33.58 6.92 -7.09
N ILE A 471 34.41 7.42 -6.18
CA ILE A 471 34.91 8.81 -6.19
C ILE A 471 36.11 9.02 -7.11
N ALA A 472 36.74 7.94 -7.57
CA ALA A 472 37.90 8.02 -8.46
C ALA A 472 37.48 8.29 -9.92
N ASP A 473 36.27 7.88 -10.31
CA ASP A 473 35.78 7.96 -11.68
C ASP A 473 34.36 8.53 -11.85
N ASP A 474 33.72 8.96 -10.75
CA ASP A 474 32.39 9.56 -10.70
C ASP A 474 31.27 8.68 -11.29
N ASN A 475 31.41 7.35 -11.19
CA ASN A 475 30.41 6.41 -11.69
C ASN A 475 29.62 5.70 -10.57
N PHE A 476 28.39 5.34 -10.92
CA PHE A 476 27.50 4.49 -10.14
C PHE A 476 27.63 3.03 -10.60
N TYR A 477 27.59 2.10 -9.66
CA TYR A 477 27.89 0.69 -9.87
C TYR A 477 26.82 -0.21 -9.22
N TYR A 478 26.48 -1.30 -9.91
CA TYR A 478 25.86 -2.47 -9.32
C TYR A 478 26.94 -3.31 -8.64
N VAL A 479 26.67 -3.88 -7.47
CA VAL A 479 27.57 -4.75 -6.71
C VAL A 479 26.90 -6.09 -6.47
N ASP A 480 27.46 -7.15 -7.04
CA ASP A 480 27.02 -8.51 -6.74
C ASP A 480 27.51 -8.90 -5.34
N LEU A 481 26.58 -9.01 -4.38
CA LEU A 481 26.89 -9.30 -2.98
C LEU A 481 27.46 -10.70 -2.76
N ALA A 482 27.23 -11.65 -3.68
CA ALA A 482 27.72 -13.02 -3.56
C ALA A 482 29.19 -13.15 -4.03
N SER A 483 29.55 -12.46 -5.11
CA SER A 483 30.92 -12.50 -5.67
C SER A 483 31.79 -11.33 -5.22
N GLY A 484 31.17 -10.26 -4.75
CA GLY A 484 31.79 -8.98 -4.45
C GLY A 484 32.10 -8.14 -5.68
N THR A 485 31.87 -8.62 -6.91
CA THR A 485 32.25 -7.90 -8.14
C THR A 485 31.27 -6.79 -8.48
N ALA A 486 31.78 -5.64 -8.95
CA ALA A 486 30.97 -4.50 -9.35
C ALA A 486 30.92 -4.34 -10.88
N SER A 487 29.77 -3.90 -11.39
CA SER A 487 29.53 -3.58 -12.80
C SER A 487 29.10 -2.12 -12.95
N PRO A 488 29.73 -1.34 -13.85
CA PRO A 488 29.37 0.07 -14.02
C PRO A 488 27.96 0.18 -14.61
N ILE A 489 27.14 1.05 -14.03
CA ILE A 489 25.81 1.41 -14.52
C ILE A 489 25.91 2.67 -15.38
N GLY A 490 26.53 3.73 -14.86
CA GLY A 490 26.68 5.00 -15.57
C GLY A 490 27.21 6.13 -14.69
N PRO A 491 27.45 7.31 -15.28
CA PRO A 491 28.01 8.45 -14.58
C PRO A 491 27.00 9.09 -13.62
N LEU A 492 27.49 9.52 -12.45
CA LEU A 492 26.68 10.17 -11.40
C LEU A 492 26.16 11.56 -11.80
N GLY A 493 26.87 12.23 -12.71
CA GLY A 493 26.55 13.58 -13.17
C GLY A 493 27.05 14.71 -12.25
N PHE A 494 27.96 14.42 -11.32
CA PHE A 494 28.66 15.39 -10.48
C PHE A 494 30.09 14.89 -10.15
N ASP A 495 30.95 15.77 -9.64
CA ASP A 495 32.31 15.45 -9.19
C ASP A 495 32.22 14.88 -7.76
N ALA A 496 32.13 13.56 -7.65
CA ALA A 496 31.95 12.84 -6.39
C ALA A 496 33.29 12.71 -5.69
N ASN A 497 33.51 13.52 -4.65
CA ASN A 497 34.75 13.50 -3.89
C ASN A 497 34.46 13.75 -2.41
N PHE A 498 35.35 13.32 -1.52
CA PHE A 498 35.18 13.28 -0.05
C PHE A 498 34.30 12.13 0.47
N GLY A 499 34.34 11.90 1.78
CA GLY A 499 33.55 10.88 2.49
C GLY A 499 32.06 11.19 2.42
N GLN A 500 31.29 10.18 2.05
CA GLN A 500 29.89 10.24 1.64
C GLN A 500 29.20 8.95 2.11
N GLY A 501 27.88 8.92 2.04
CA GLY A 501 27.07 7.76 2.37
C GLY A 501 25.99 7.53 1.32
N GLY A 502 25.27 6.44 1.46
CA GLY A 502 24.09 6.18 0.66
C GLY A 502 23.17 5.20 1.36
N THR A 503 21.89 5.22 0.99
CA THR A 503 20.86 4.32 1.52
C THR A 503 19.83 4.04 0.45
N PHE A 504 19.11 2.93 0.61
CA PHE A 504 17.80 2.76 -0.02
C PHE A 504 16.72 3.38 0.88
N ILE A 505 15.60 3.77 0.29
CA ILE A 505 14.39 4.15 1.02
C ILE A 505 13.23 3.40 0.38
N ASP A 506 12.45 2.69 1.21
CA ASP A 506 11.30 1.96 0.71
C ASP A 506 10.28 2.89 0.04
N GLY A 507 9.45 2.35 -0.84
CA GLY A 507 8.41 3.12 -1.53
C GLY A 507 8.89 3.99 -2.70
N ASP A 508 10.15 3.88 -3.09
CA ASP A 508 10.68 4.51 -4.30
C ASP A 508 11.45 3.54 -5.20
N PRO A 509 10.75 2.58 -5.84
CA PRO A 509 11.39 1.54 -6.63
C PRO A 509 12.18 2.11 -7.80
N GLY A 510 13.39 1.59 -8.01
CA GLY A 510 14.31 2.03 -9.06
C GLY A 510 15.19 3.22 -8.67
N PHE A 511 15.18 3.64 -7.40
CA PHE A 511 16.01 4.72 -6.91
C PHE A 511 16.72 4.37 -5.59
N VAL A 512 17.89 4.98 -5.40
CA VAL A 512 18.61 5.02 -4.13
C VAL A 512 19.03 6.46 -3.82
N TYR A 513 19.54 6.69 -2.62
CA TYR A 513 19.84 8.03 -2.11
C TYR A 513 21.29 8.13 -1.66
N LEU A 514 21.89 9.30 -1.85
CA LEU A 514 23.27 9.59 -1.48
C LEU A 514 23.35 10.80 -0.57
N SER A 515 24.07 10.65 0.54
CA SER A 515 24.65 11.78 1.26
C SER A 515 25.97 12.15 0.59
N ALA A 516 25.86 12.97 -0.45
CA ALA A 516 26.93 13.24 -1.39
C ALA A 516 27.71 14.53 -1.08
N PHE A 517 28.92 14.65 -1.61
CA PHE A 517 29.69 15.89 -1.61
C PHE A 517 30.21 16.14 -3.03
N ASP A 518 29.72 17.23 -3.63
CA ASP A 518 30.09 17.65 -4.97
C ASP A 518 31.29 18.59 -4.87
N SER A 519 32.46 18.11 -5.27
CA SER A 519 33.71 18.88 -5.26
C SER A 519 33.69 20.03 -6.27
N GLY A 520 32.99 19.88 -7.40
CA GLY A 520 32.89 20.90 -8.43
C GLY A 520 32.17 22.16 -7.95
N SER A 521 31.12 21.99 -7.15
CA SER A 521 30.39 23.08 -6.50
C SER A 521 30.84 23.36 -5.05
N PHE A 522 31.65 22.45 -4.49
CA PHE A 522 32.09 22.42 -3.09
C PHE A 522 30.92 22.44 -2.11
N GLN A 523 29.95 21.56 -2.33
CA GLN A 523 28.71 21.48 -1.54
C GLN A 523 28.36 20.05 -1.15
N SER A 524 27.96 19.88 0.11
CA SER A 524 27.32 18.69 0.61
C SER A 524 25.82 18.66 0.26
N GLN A 525 25.36 17.55 -0.30
CA GLN A 525 24.08 17.42 -0.99
C GLN A 525 23.39 16.10 -0.64
N TRP A 526 22.08 16.15 -0.47
CA TRP A 526 21.23 14.97 -0.50
C TRP A 526 20.75 14.75 -1.93
N ARG A 527 21.03 13.57 -2.49
CA ARG A 527 20.74 13.25 -3.90
C ARG A 527 19.94 11.97 -4.02
N ARG A 528 19.14 11.89 -5.07
CA ARG A 528 18.44 10.69 -5.53
C ARG A 528 19.08 10.19 -6.81
N VAL A 529 19.33 8.89 -6.92
CA VAL A 529 20.04 8.24 -8.03
C VAL A 529 19.12 7.23 -8.69
N ASP A 530 19.03 7.28 -10.01
CA ASP A 530 18.33 6.27 -10.82
C ASP A 530 19.23 5.04 -10.98
N VAL A 531 18.78 3.88 -10.49
CA VAL A 531 19.61 2.66 -10.46
C VAL A 531 19.83 2.02 -11.83
N LEU A 532 19.10 2.43 -12.87
CA LEU A 532 19.27 1.91 -14.23
C LEU A 532 20.27 2.72 -15.03
N THR A 533 20.44 4.00 -14.70
CA THR A 533 21.26 4.94 -15.49
C THR A 533 22.45 5.50 -14.73
N GLY A 534 22.44 5.45 -13.40
CA GLY A 534 23.43 6.11 -12.54
C GLY A 534 23.26 7.61 -12.42
N SER A 535 22.35 8.22 -13.20
CA SER A 535 22.10 9.65 -13.16
C SER A 535 21.49 10.07 -11.82
N SER A 536 21.97 11.17 -11.26
CA SER A 536 21.50 11.68 -9.97
C SER A 536 20.92 13.09 -10.03
N THR A 537 19.97 13.39 -9.15
CA THR A 537 19.36 14.71 -8.95
C THR A 537 19.50 15.17 -7.51
N VAL A 538 19.84 16.43 -7.31
CA VAL A 538 19.87 17.06 -5.97
C VAL A 538 18.46 17.26 -5.45
N ILE A 539 18.20 16.77 -4.24
CA ILE A 539 16.97 17.05 -3.47
C ILE A 539 17.17 18.33 -2.66
N GLY A 540 18.28 18.44 -1.94
CA GLY A 540 18.61 19.61 -1.14
C GLY A 540 20.04 19.59 -0.60
N LEU A 541 20.41 20.64 0.13
CA LEU A 541 21.75 20.79 0.72
C LEU A 541 21.71 20.45 2.21
N PHE A 542 22.73 19.74 2.70
CA PHE A 542 22.88 19.55 4.14
C PHE A 542 23.36 20.84 4.79
N ASN A 543 22.50 21.47 5.59
CA ASN A 543 22.78 22.72 6.32
C ASN A 543 23.45 23.79 5.43
N GLY A 544 22.84 24.06 4.26
CA GLY A 544 23.37 25.02 3.29
C GLY A 544 24.62 24.57 2.53
N GLY A 545 25.05 23.33 2.68
CA GLY A 545 26.10 22.66 1.90
C GLY A 545 27.45 22.52 2.61
N ALA A 546 27.56 22.91 3.88
CA ALA A 546 28.83 22.92 4.61
C ALA A 546 29.14 21.63 5.39
N ASP A 547 28.13 20.80 5.65
CA ASP A 547 28.25 19.68 6.58
C ASP A 547 28.50 18.36 5.87
N GLN A 548 29.50 17.59 6.32
CA GLN A 548 29.86 16.33 5.69
C GLN A 548 29.17 15.15 6.40
N VAL A 549 28.23 14.51 5.72
CA VAL A 549 27.47 13.37 6.23
C VAL A 549 28.13 12.08 5.74
N GLY A 550 28.83 11.39 6.66
CA GLY A 550 29.77 10.31 6.34
C GLY A 550 29.13 8.95 6.12
N TRP A 551 27.92 8.73 6.62
CA TRP A 551 27.04 7.63 6.24
C TRP A 551 25.60 8.11 6.36
N SER A 552 24.69 7.44 5.67
CA SER A 552 23.27 7.67 5.78
C SER A 552 22.53 6.34 5.72
N SER A 553 21.50 6.15 6.53
CA SER A 553 20.59 5.01 6.41
C SER A 553 19.18 5.46 6.78
N ALA A 554 18.16 4.92 6.13
CA ALA A 554 16.79 5.35 6.29
C ALA A 554 15.89 4.21 6.76
N LYS A 555 14.84 4.58 7.51
CA LYS A 555 13.73 3.71 7.85
C LYS A 555 12.41 4.29 7.38
N GLY A 556 11.38 3.46 7.34
CA GLY A 556 10.09 3.82 6.76
C GLY A 556 10.15 3.84 5.22
N SER A 557 9.10 4.39 4.63
CA SER A 557 8.81 4.35 3.20
C SER A 557 8.44 5.75 2.72
N LEU A 558 8.89 6.10 1.52
CA LEU A 558 8.37 7.21 0.76
C LEU A 558 6.97 6.80 0.33
N ALA A 559 5.96 7.41 0.92
CA ALA A 559 4.57 7.02 0.78
C ALA A 559 4.20 6.55 -0.65
N VAL A 560 3.95 5.24 -0.83
CA VAL A 560 3.25 4.68 -2.02
C VAL A 560 1.74 4.76 -1.79
N GLY A 561 1.28 5.92 -1.36
CA GLY A 561 -0.07 6.38 -1.66
C GLY A 561 0.05 7.32 -2.84
N ILE A 562 -1.03 7.56 -3.57
CA ILE A 562 -1.10 8.82 -4.31
C ILE A 562 -0.88 9.88 -3.23
N ALA A 563 0.29 10.52 -3.20
CA ALA A 563 0.44 11.73 -2.44
C ALA A 563 -0.66 12.65 -2.95
N GLU A 564 -1.75 12.81 -2.19
CA GLU A 564 -2.47 14.06 -2.26
C GLU A 564 -1.40 15.08 -1.85
N ASN A 565 -0.76 15.69 -2.85
CA ASN A 565 0.39 16.58 -2.69
C ASN A 565 0.08 17.54 -1.53
N ALA A 566 0.71 17.32 -0.37
CA ALA A 566 0.43 18.13 0.79
C ALA A 566 1.04 19.51 0.54
N LEU A 567 0.21 20.47 0.11
CA LEU A 567 0.60 21.87 0.19
C LEU A 567 0.66 22.22 1.68
N GLU A 568 1.86 22.51 2.18
CA GLU A 568 2.09 22.70 3.61
C GLU A 568 1.13 23.74 4.20
N GLY A 569 0.39 23.33 5.23
CA GLY A 569 -0.61 24.16 5.91
C GLY A 569 -1.84 24.54 5.07
N PHE A 570 -2.03 23.95 3.87
CA PHE A 570 -3.26 24.09 3.11
C PHE A 570 -4.39 23.27 3.74
N SER A 571 -5.56 23.88 3.87
CA SER A 571 -6.78 23.28 4.40
C SER A 571 -7.99 23.90 3.71
N TYR A 572 -9.09 23.15 3.63
CA TYR A 572 -10.34 23.60 3.05
C TYR A 572 -11.54 23.02 3.81
N ALA A 573 -12.56 23.84 4.05
CA ALA A 573 -13.77 23.43 4.77
C ALA A 573 -14.98 24.31 4.42
N PRO A 574 -16.22 23.83 4.60
CA PRO A 574 -16.58 22.44 4.91
C PRO A 574 -16.44 21.53 3.68
N ASN A 575 -16.19 20.24 3.89
CA ASN A 575 -16.29 19.22 2.85
C ASN A 575 -16.96 17.97 3.46
N PRO A 576 -18.19 17.61 3.09
CA PRO A 576 -19.01 18.17 2.00
C PRO A 576 -19.42 19.65 2.20
N THR A 577 -19.62 20.38 1.10
CA THR A 577 -20.09 21.77 1.08
C THR A 577 -21.45 21.93 0.42
N SER A 578 -22.25 22.91 0.88
CA SER A 578 -23.47 23.35 0.19
C SER A 578 -23.20 24.35 -0.94
N GLY A 579 -21.96 24.84 -1.09
CA GLY A 579 -21.58 25.71 -2.19
C GLY A 579 -20.42 26.66 -1.94
N VAL A 580 -19.92 26.82 -0.72
CA VAL A 580 -18.75 27.67 -0.46
C VAL A 580 -17.69 26.87 0.29
N LEU A 581 -16.45 26.94 -0.17
CA LEU A 581 -15.28 26.35 0.47
C LEU A 581 -14.37 27.47 1.00
N SER A 582 -14.16 27.52 2.31
CA SER A 582 -13.12 28.34 2.92
C SER A 582 -11.79 27.61 2.80
N LEU A 583 -10.87 28.22 2.05
CA LEU A 583 -9.50 27.77 1.81
C LEU A 583 -8.56 28.55 2.73
N LYS A 584 -7.57 27.87 3.30
CA LYS A 584 -6.54 28.47 4.13
C LYS A 584 -5.21 27.80 3.86
N SER A 585 -4.13 28.56 3.76
CA SER A 585 -2.75 28.10 3.56
C SER A 585 -1.77 28.96 4.34
N ILE A 586 -0.54 28.45 4.55
CA ILE A 586 0.57 29.24 5.11
C ILE A 586 1.11 30.21 4.05
N ASN A 587 1.24 29.74 2.80
CA ASN A 587 1.72 30.53 1.67
C ASN A 587 0.55 31.03 0.82
N ASN A 588 0.81 31.96 -0.10
CA ASN A 588 -0.23 32.45 -1.01
C ASN A 588 -0.75 31.30 -1.88
N ILE A 589 -2.07 31.13 -1.88
CA ILE A 589 -2.76 30.29 -2.86
C ILE A 589 -2.69 31.04 -4.18
N ASP A 590 -1.96 30.51 -5.16
CA ASP A 590 -1.79 31.12 -6.47
C ASP A 590 -3.06 30.92 -7.30
N THR A 591 -3.48 29.66 -7.46
CA THR A 591 -4.63 29.29 -8.27
C THR A 591 -5.42 28.14 -7.65
N VAL A 592 -6.72 28.09 -7.96
CA VAL A 592 -7.60 26.97 -7.66
C VAL A 592 -8.38 26.64 -8.92
N ALA A 593 -8.46 25.38 -9.31
CA ALA A 593 -9.26 24.88 -10.41
C ALA A 593 -10.12 23.70 -9.95
N ILE A 594 -11.37 23.64 -10.37
CA ILE A 594 -12.29 22.53 -10.09
C ILE A 594 -12.51 21.74 -11.37
N TYR A 595 -12.41 20.42 -11.28
CA TYR A 595 -12.66 19.48 -12.35
C TYR A 595 -13.81 18.54 -11.98
N ASN A 596 -14.64 18.17 -12.95
CA ASN A 596 -15.61 17.09 -12.76
C ASN A 596 -14.94 15.70 -12.87
N MET A 597 -15.68 14.63 -12.59
CA MET A 597 -15.15 13.25 -12.67
C MET A 597 -14.77 12.80 -14.09
N LEU A 598 -15.11 13.56 -15.13
CA LEU A 598 -14.67 13.32 -16.51
C LEU A 598 -13.36 14.06 -16.83
N GLY A 599 -12.73 14.72 -15.85
CA GLY A 599 -11.50 15.50 -16.01
C GLY A 599 -11.70 16.87 -16.67
N GLN A 600 -12.93 17.33 -16.86
CA GLN A 600 -13.20 18.63 -17.47
C GLN A 600 -13.06 19.74 -16.42
N ASN A 601 -12.30 20.79 -16.73
CA ASN A 601 -12.21 22.00 -15.90
C ASN A 601 -13.57 22.72 -15.92
N VAL A 602 -14.24 22.77 -14.78
CA VAL A 602 -15.55 23.40 -14.60
C VAL A 602 -15.47 24.77 -13.90
N MET A 603 -14.33 25.09 -13.29
CA MET A 603 -14.08 26.38 -12.65
C MET A 603 -12.57 26.62 -12.50
N SER A 604 -12.13 27.87 -12.63
CA SER A 604 -10.76 28.26 -12.25
C SER A 604 -10.75 29.68 -11.69
N SER A 605 -9.94 29.89 -10.65
CA SER A 605 -9.79 31.16 -9.95
C SER A 605 -8.32 31.41 -9.60
N LYS A 606 -7.89 32.67 -9.68
CA LYS A 606 -6.62 33.14 -9.15
C LYS A 606 -6.88 33.80 -7.80
N ILE A 607 -6.17 33.37 -6.76
CA ILE A 607 -6.47 33.80 -5.38
C ILE A 607 -5.49 34.87 -4.90
N GLY A 608 -4.19 34.61 -4.96
CA GLY A 608 -3.13 35.53 -4.54
C GLY A 608 -3.14 35.89 -3.06
N ALA A 609 -3.70 35.02 -2.20
CA ALA A 609 -3.86 35.25 -0.77
C ALA A 609 -3.73 33.93 0.02
N THR A 610 -3.43 34.02 1.32
CA THR A 610 -3.32 32.85 2.23
C THR A 610 -4.67 32.30 2.67
N THR A 611 -5.78 33.01 2.42
CA THR A 611 -7.14 32.54 2.68
C THR A 611 -8.08 33.00 1.57
N SER A 612 -9.12 32.21 1.26
CA SER A 612 -10.16 32.59 0.30
C SER A 612 -11.43 31.79 0.49
N ASP A 613 -12.59 32.39 0.27
CA ASP A 613 -13.85 31.65 0.15
C ASP A 613 -14.13 31.41 -1.35
N LEU A 614 -14.06 30.15 -1.75
CA LEU A 614 -14.35 29.70 -3.11
C LEU A 614 -15.83 29.30 -3.23
N ASP A 615 -16.60 30.09 -3.97
CA ASP A 615 -18.01 29.82 -4.26
C ASP A 615 -18.15 28.86 -5.47
N ILE A 616 -18.56 27.63 -5.18
CA ILE A 616 -18.89 26.58 -6.14
C ILE A 616 -20.39 26.28 -6.19
N SER A 617 -21.26 27.17 -5.68
CA SER A 617 -22.72 26.96 -5.59
C SER A 617 -23.39 26.75 -6.95
N SER A 618 -22.79 27.28 -8.02
CA SER A 618 -23.25 27.10 -9.40
C SER A 618 -23.01 25.70 -9.98
N LEU A 619 -22.15 24.90 -9.34
CA LEU A 619 -21.90 23.51 -9.73
C LEU A 619 -23.05 22.62 -9.25
N LYS A 620 -23.36 21.57 -10.03
CA LYS A 620 -24.36 20.57 -9.65
C LYS A 620 -23.89 19.77 -8.44
N THR A 621 -24.82 19.17 -7.69
CA THR A 621 -24.52 18.18 -6.66
C THR A 621 -23.69 17.04 -7.25
N GLY A 622 -22.59 16.67 -6.61
CA GLY A 622 -21.67 15.65 -7.10
C GLY A 622 -20.26 15.74 -6.51
N THR A 623 -19.41 14.80 -6.93
CA THR A 623 -17.98 14.78 -6.58
C THR A 623 -17.16 15.53 -7.62
N TYR A 624 -16.21 16.31 -7.15
CA TYR A 624 -15.28 17.10 -7.96
C TYR A 624 -13.85 16.93 -7.46
N ILE A 625 -12.88 17.25 -8.31
CA ILE A 625 -11.47 17.36 -7.95
C ILE A 625 -11.08 18.82 -7.96
N MET A 626 -10.61 19.33 -6.82
CA MET A 626 -10.07 20.68 -6.67
C MET A 626 -8.55 20.63 -6.77
N GLN A 627 -7.99 21.17 -7.85
CA GLN A 627 -6.57 21.39 -7.99
C GLN A 627 -6.20 22.76 -7.43
N VAL A 628 -5.22 22.83 -6.54
CA VAL A 628 -4.76 24.07 -5.89
C VAL A 628 -3.29 24.23 -6.15
N THR A 629 -2.84 25.45 -6.43
CA THR A 629 -1.41 25.80 -6.50
C THR A 629 -1.08 26.79 -5.39
N VAL A 630 -0.04 26.52 -4.61
CA VAL A 630 0.48 27.37 -3.53
C VAL A 630 2.00 27.45 -3.68
N GLY A 631 2.55 28.66 -3.80
CA GLY A 631 3.99 28.86 -3.94
C GLY A 631 4.61 28.14 -5.14
N GLY A 632 3.85 27.98 -6.24
CA GLY A 632 4.27 27.24 -7.43
C GLY A 632 4.10 25.71 -7.36
N GLN A 633 3.78 25.15 -6.19
CA GLN A 633 3.50 23.72 -6.02
C GLN A 633 2.01 23.44 -6.20
N THR A 634 1.66 22.36 -6.90
CA THR A 634 0.26 22.02 -7.23
C THR A 634 -0.19 20.73 -6.57
N ALA A 635 -1.40 20.72 -6.02
CA ALA A 635 -2.06 19.57 -5.40
C ALA A 635 -3.50 19.39 -5.84
N ALA A 636 -4.07 18.21 -5.62
CA ALA A 636 -5.46 17.90 -5.93
C ALA A 636 -6.17 17.36 -4.68
N PHE A 637 -7.40 17.81 -4.46
CA PHE A 637 -8.23 17.50 -3.30
C PHE A 637 -9.62 17.08 -3.75
N ARG A 638 -10.21 16.05 -3.13
CA ARG A 638 -11.61 15.68 -3.42
C ARG A 638 -12.59 16.65 -2.76
N VAL A 639 -13.55 17.16 -3.53
CA VAL A 639 -14.62 18.05 -3.05
C VAL A 639 -15.98 17.39 -3.29
N LEU A 640 -16.79 17.32 -2.24
CA LEU A 640 -18.17 16.84 -2.27
C LEU A 640 -19.11 18.05 -2.22
N LYS A 641 -19.83 18.32 -3.31
CA LYS A 641 -20.86 19.35 -3.39
C LYS A 641 -22.24 18.72 -3.17
N ASN A 642 -22.92 19.11 -2.10
CA ASN A 642 -24.28 18.69 -1.77
C ASN A 642 -25.34 19.47 -2.54
#